data_AF-A2TZC1-F1
#
_entry.id   AF-A2TZC1-F1
#
_cell.length_a   1.000
_cell.length_b   1.000
_cell.length_c   1.000
_cell.angle_alpha   90.00
_cell.angle_beta   90.00
_cell.angle_gamma   90.00
#
_symmetry.space_group_name_H-M   'P 1'
#
loop_
_entity.id
_entity.type
_entity.pdbx_description
1 polymer ?
#
loop_
_entity_poly.entity_id
_entity_poly.type
_entity_poly.pdbx_seq_one_letter_code
_entity_poly.pdbx_strand_id
1 'polypeptide(L)'
;MKKQIITLGLLLVALFIGCDSKKNNSVTNNNTATIYHNGDIITMDGEKPVYVDALVENEGKIAFIGSYEDALENYGSDTQKINLNGKTLLPGFIDGHGHIYNTGMLGMAANILPAPDGPGTDFDSLVEAVKEWTETENGKFMTTKIGWIMGNGYDDSQLKEKTHPTREVLDKISTTEPVIVIHQSGHIACVNTKALEVIGYTKDSKEIEGGVIRRDKNGMPNGVLEEAAFFNALLPIIAANSDQELQLKSVEKGQEAYAKYGYTTAQDGRSTPDVTAAFKEAVAQNKFFIDVVAYPDIIWNKEAVTPEFYKEDRSYTNHYRIGGVKLTLDGSPQGKTAWLSKCYHVNPEGQEGCYTGYPIMPDEKAIEYVTTAFENKWQIMAHTNGDAAIDQFIKAIDAAIKTNGYEDHRSVMIHGQTLQKEQIPELTRLDIYPSLFPMHTFYWGDWHRESVLGEERAAYISPTRDVVDAGMTITSHHDAPVTFPNSLRVLDATVNRVTRSGFILGPDQRLTAYEGLKTLTEWAAIQHFEEDYKGTLAVGKLADFVILDKNPLKVDPLTINTIQVLETIKEGKMVYQKENMSGNWNQTAIEDDVQEALNFAIQQINPNAKLKEIISAKKQVVKGLNYDFRFTLDNGETWNALVYRDLDSNLKLNKKSKIALAGGWSDVSIENDVQEALNFAIQEINTNASLKKVISAKKQVVKGLNYDLKFMLNNGEIWSVLVYRDLDGNLSITEKAKTTMPGGWSDTEITDDVKAATNYVLSKMNNASALKEIVSAKSQVVKGINYKVTFSLENNTVWTATVNRDLDGKYAIIQEAKKQ
;
A
#
# COMPACT_ATOMS: atom_id res chain seq x y z
N MET A 1 57.32 -21.95 -48.35
CA MET A 1 57.97 -20.89 -49.15
C MET A 1 58.65 -19.90 -48.21
N LYS A 2 59.99 -19.84 -48.32
CA LYS A 2 60.94 -18.73 -48.08
C LYS A 2 60.70 -17.76 -46.90
N LYS A 3 61.53 -17.71 -45.84
CA LYS A 3 62.93 -17.14 -45.74
C LYS A 3 62.99 -15.67 -46.21
N GLN A 4 63.61 -14.68 -45.57
CA GLN A 4 64.69 -14.50 -44.58
C GLN A 4 64.59 -13.01 -44.10
N ILE A 5 65.24 -12.51 -43.03
CA ILE A 5 66.63 -11.98 -42.96
C ILE A 5 66.77 -11.42 -41.51
N ILE A 6 67.62 -11.96 -40.60
CA ILE A 6 69.06 -11.63 -40.33
C ILE A 6 69.17 -10.33 -39.47
N THR A 7 69.87 -10.18 -38.32
CA THR A 7 71.05 -10.84 -37.70
C THR A 7 71.30 -10.34 -36.25
N LEU A 8 71.93 -11.21 -35.43
CA LEU A 8 73.06 -11.04 -34.46
C LEU A 8 73.06 -9.91 -33.40
N GLY A 9 73.56 -10.10 -32.17
CA GLY A 9 74.37 -11.18 -31.55
C GLY A 9 74.30 -11.13 -30.00
N LEU A 10 74.46 -12.26 -29.28
CA LEU A 10 75.71 -12.72 -28.60
C LEU A 10 76.30 -11.63 -27.70
N LEU A 11 76.48 -11.73 -26.38
CA LEU A 11 76.76 -12.76 -25.35
C LEU A 11 76.35 -12.08 -24.00
N LEU A 12 76.05 -12.72 -22.87
CA LEU A 12 77.00 -13.42 -21.99
C LEU A 12 76.23 -13.96 -20.75
N VAL A 13 76.63 -15.14 -20.31
CA VAL A 13 76.23 -15.84 -19.09
C VAL A 13 76.86 -15.20 -17.85
N ALA A 14 76.10 -15.00 -16.77
CA ALA A 14 76.55 -15.22 -15.39
C ALA A 14 75.38 -15.14 -14.39
N LEU A 15 75.13 -16.27 -13.72
CA LEU A 15 74.38 -16.37 -12.46
C LEU A 15 75.02 -15.49 -11.39
N PHE A 16 74.21 -14.78 -10.57
CA PHE A 16 74.40 -14.73 -9.13
C PHE A 16 73.07 -14.38 -8.42
N ILE A 17 72.74 -15.22 -7.45
CA ILE A 17 71.75 -15.01 -6.40
C ILE A 17 72.14 -13.74 -5.63
N GLY A 18 71.22 -12.79 -5.51
CA GLY A 18 71.33 -11.64 -4.64
C GLY A 18 70.00 -11.44 -3.94
N CYS A 19 69.95 -11.72 -2.63
CA CYS A 19 68.91 -11.23 -1.75
C CYS A 19 68.78 -9.72 -1.93
N ASP A 20 67.57 -9.23 -2.18
CA ASP A 20 67.26 -7.87 -1.80
C ASP A 20 65.92 -7.78 -1.07
N SER A 21 66.05 -7.12 0.07
CA SER A 21 65.09 -6.73 1.08
C SER A 21 63.60 -6.79 0.69
N LYS A 22 62.83 -7.55 1.49
CA LYS A 22 61.40 -7.25 1.74
C LYS A 22 61.31 -5.83 2.29
N LYS A 23 61.16 -4.84 1.41
CA LYS A 23 60.51 -3.59 1.76
C LYS A 23 59.06 -3.94 2.04
N ASN A 24 58.73 -4.04 3.32
CA ASN A 24 57.40 -3.75 3.81
C ASN A 24 57.07 -2.32 3.40
N ASN A 25 56.64 -2.14 2.15
CA ASN A 25 55.73 -1.08 1.83
C ASN A 25 54.43 -1.48 2.52
N SER A 26 54.27 -1.02 3.76
CA SER A 26 52.94 -0.78 4.30
C SER A 26 52.31 0.27 3.39
N VAL A 27 51.78 -0.19 2.26
CA VAL A 27 50.63 0.46 1.66
C VAL A 27 49.62 0.43 2.79
N THR A 28 49.37 1.59 3.39
CA THR A 28 48.14 1.80 4.14
C THR A 28 47.03 1.52 3.14
N ASN A 29 46.61 0.25 3.04
CA ASN A 29 45.35 -0.11 2.43
C ASN A 29 44.32 0.65 3.25
N ASN A 30 43.85 1.77 2.74
CA ASN A 30 42.57 2.30 3.14
C ASN A 30 41.57 1.25 2.66
N ASN A 31 41.40 0.18 3.44
CA ASN A 31 40.40 -0.83 3.16
C ASN A 31 39.06 -0.16 3.36
N THR A 32 38.45 0.28 2.26
CA THR A 32 37.11 0.90 2.24
C THR A 32 36.01 -0.14 2.36
N ALA A 33 36.37 -1.43 2.48
CA ALA A 33 35.41 -2.50 2.58
C ALA A 33 34.55 -2.38 3.85
N THR A 34 33.27 -2.73 3.71
CA THR A 34 32.31 -2.78 4.80
C THR A 34 31.62 -4.14 4.83
N ILE A 35 31.69 -4.82 5.98
CA ILE A 35 31.06 -6.12 6.21
C ILE A 35 29.68 -5.91 6.85
N TYR A 36 28.61 -6.29 6.15
CA TYR A 36 27.25 -6.37 6.67
C TYR A 36 27.02 -7.78 7.24
N HIS A 37 26.53 -7.89 8.47
CA HIS A 37 26.36 -9.19 9.14
C HIS A 37 25.26 -9.18 10.22
N ASN A 38 24.95 -10.35 10.77
CA ASN A 38 24.00 -10.54 11.88
C ASN A 38 22.57 -10.02 11.56
N GLY A 39 22.05 -10.43 10.42
CA GLY A 39 20.69 -10.12 9.95
C GLY A 39 20.26 -11.09 8.85
N ASP A 40 19.04 -10.94 8.38
CA ASP A 40 18.54 -11.68 7.23
C ASP A 40 19.03 -11.01 5.94
N ILE A 41 20.13 -11.48 5.36
CA ILE A 41 20.64 -11.01 4.07
C ILE A 41 20.09 -11.93 2.98
N ILE A 42 19.12 -11.44 2.20
CA ILE A 42 18.41 -12.23 1.18
C ILE A 42 18.95 -11.83 -0.20
N THR A 43 19.52 -12.79 -0.93
CA THR A 43 20.21 -12.47 -2.19
C THR A 43 19.28 -12.13 -3.35
N MET A 44 18.03 -12.59 -3.28
CA MET A 44 17.06 -12.56 -4.39
C MET A 44 17.53 -13.29 -5.66
N ASP A 45 18.57 -14.11 -5.56
CA ASP A 45 19.14 -14.88 -6.68
C ASP A 45 18.54 -16.30 -6.70
N GLY A 46 17.60 -16.53 -7.62
CA GLY A 46 16.98 -17.83 -7.89
C GLY A 46 15.47 -17.92 -7.69
N GLU A 47 14.96 -19.16 -7.70
CA GLU A 47 13.52 -19.48 -7.59
C GLU A 47 13.03 -19.57 -6.13
N LYS A 48 13.95 -19.60 -5.17
CA LYS A 48 13.63 -19.69 -3.73
C LYS A 48 14.53 -18.75 -2.93
N PRO A 49 14.09 -18.26 -1.76
CA PRO A 49 14.90 -17.41 -0.91
C PRO A 49 16.24 -18.07 -0.54
N VAL A 50 17.34 -17.38 -0.84
CA VAL A 50 18.70 -17.73 -0.40
C VAL A 50 19.19 -16.70 0.60
N TYR A 51 19.73 -17.18 1.73
CA TYR A 51 20.26 -16.37 2.82
C TYR A 51 21.77 -16.55 2.93
N VAL A 52 22.48 -15.47 3.27
CA VAL A 52 23.91 -15.50 3.59
C VAL A 52 24.16 -14.84 4.95
N ASP A 53 25.23 -15.23 5.64
CA ASP A 53 25.54 -14.71 6.98
C ASP A 53 26.23 -13.34 6.93
N ALA A 54 26.98 -13.10 5.85
CA ALA A 54 27.66 -11.84 5.61
C ALA A 54 27.72 -11.45 4.13
N LEU A 55 27.75 -10.15 3.90
CA LEU A 55 28.02 -9.50 2.62
C LEU A 55 29.12 -8.46 2.81
N VAL A 56 30.05 -8.37 1.87
CA VAL A 56 31.09 -7.33 1.87
C VAL A 56 30.87 -6.40 0.69
N GLU A 57 30.67 -5.12 0.99
CA GLU A 57 30.76 -4.04 0.01
C GLU A 57 32.20 -3.55 -0.05
N ASN A 58 32.68 -3.22 -1.24
CA ASN A 58 33.93 -2.50 -1.43
C ASN A 58 33.88 -1.68 -2.71
N GLU A 59 34.19 -0.39 -2.60
CA GLU A 59 34.22 0.58 -3.72
C GLU A 59 32.91 0.58 -4.54
N GLY A 60 31.77 0.49 -3.84
CA GLY A 60 30.43 0.54 -4.44
C GLY A 60 29.97 -0.76 -5.09
N LYS A 61 30.70 -1.86 -4.92
CA LYS A 61 30.35 -3.19 -5.43
C LYS A 61 30.32 -4.24 -4.33
N ILE A 62 29.55 -5.30 -4.57
CA ILE A 62 29.54 -6.49 -3.73
C ILE A 62 30.83 -7.28 -4.02
N ALA A 63 31.73 -7.34 -3.06
CA ALA A 63 33.01 -8.02 -3.18
C ALA A 63 32.97 -9.47 -2.67
N PHE A 64 32.07 -9.77 -1.72
CA PHE A 64 31.91 -11.11 -1.14
C PHE A 64 30.49 -11.33 -0.60
N ILE A 65 30.02 -12.58 -0.68
CA ILE A 65 28.84 -13.09 0.04
C ILE A 65 29.18 -14.49 0.58
N GLY A 66 28.74 -14.82 1.79
CA GLY A 66 29.05 -16.13 2.38
C GLY A 66 28.93 -16.14 3.89
N SER A 67 29.80 -16.93 4.55
CA SER A 67 29.89 -16.96 6.01
C SER A 67 30.54 -15.70 6.56
N TYR A 68 30.21 -15.34 7.80
CA TYR A 68 30.83 -14.19 8.47
C TYR A 68 32.32 -14.44 8.76
N GLU A 69 32.68 -15.68 9.09
CA GLU A 69 34.05 -16.10 9.35
C GLU A 69 34.93 -15.93 8.10
N ASP A 70 34.45 -16.38 6.93
CA ASP A 70 35.17 -16.22 5.66
C ASP A 70 35.31 -14.74 5.28
N ALA A 71 34.31 -13.90 5.57
CA ALA A 71 34.41 -12.46 5.36
C ALA A 71 35.51 -11.83 6.24
N LEU A 72 35.62 -12.24 7.50
CA LEU A 72 36.68 -11.78 8.40
C LEU A 72 38.07 -12.29 7.98
N GLU A 73 38.18 -13.52 7.49
CA GLU A 73 39.44 -14.08 7.00
C GLU A 73 39.92 -13.34 5.74
N ASN A 74 39.01 -13.07 4.80
CA ASN A 74 39.35 -12.46 3.51
C ASN A 74 39.63 -10.95 3.58
N TYR A 75 38.92 -10.22 4.44
CA TYR A 75 39.02 -8.76 4.50
C TYR A 75 39.71 -8.25 5.77
N GLY A 76 39.87 -9.10 6.78
CA GLY A 76 40.51 -8.77 8.05
C GLY A 76 39.54 -8.30 9.12
N SER A 77 39.83 -8.64 10.38
CA SER A 77 38.98 -8.36 11.54
C SER A 77 38.77 -6.87 11.83
N ASP A 78 39.68 -6.01 11.36
CA ASP A 78 39.64 -4.56 11.60
C ASP A 78 38.81 -3.81 10.54
N THR A 79 38.28 -4.52 9.53
CA THR A 79 37.36 -3.96 8.52
C THR A 79 36.12 -3.38 9.20
N GLN A 80 35.58 -2.30 8.62
CA GLN A 80 34.33 -1.71 9.10
C GLN A 80 33.22 -2.77 9.07
N LYS A 81 32.45 -2.86 10.16
CA LYS A 81 31.36 -3.83 10.30
C LYS A 81 30.06 -3.09 10.57
N ILE A 82 29.03 -3.40 9.80
CA ILE A 82 27.65 -2.97 10.03
C ILE A 82 26.89 -4.18 10.56
N ASN A 83 26.55 -4.12 11.85
CA ASN A 83 25.72 -5.12 12.49
C ASN A 83 24.24 -4.80 12.20
N LEU A 84 23.59 -5.69 11.44
CA LEU A 84 22.19 -5.56 11.07
C LEU A 84 21.23 -5.80 12.24
N ASN A 85 21.68 -6.30 13.40
CA ASN A 85 20.85 -6.51 14.60
C ASN A 85 19.52 -7.24 14.30
N GLY A 86 19.60 -8.32 13.53
CA GLY A 86 18.47 -9.15 13.11
C GLY A 86 17.55 -8.50 12.06
N LYS A 87 17.91 -7.33 11.53
CA LYS A 87 17.17 -6.65 10.45
C LYS A 87 17.43 -7.32 9.10
N THR A 88 16.66 -6.93 8.09
CA THR A 88 16.70 -7.59 6.77
C THR A 88 17.40 -6.71 5.76
N LEU A 89 18.37 -7.25 5.04
CA LEU A 89 19.04 -6.61 3.91
C LEU A 89 18.61 -7.30 2.61
N LEU A 90 18.19 -6.50 1.64
CA LEU A 90 17.78 -6.91 0.30
C LEU A 90 18.54 -6.06 -0.75
N PRO A 91 18.57 -6.47 -2.03
CA PRO A 91 18.91 -5.55 -3.12
C PRO A 91 18.05 -4.29 -3.03
N GLY A 92 18.63 -3.13 -3.35
CA GLY A 92 17.90 -1.87 -3.50
C GLY A 92 16.75 -2.03 -4.48
N PHE A 93 15.60 -1.43 -4.16
CA PHE A 93 14.42 -1.55 -5.02
C PHE A 93 14.59 -0.75 -6.30
N ILE A 94 14.00 -1.26 -7.38
CA ILE A 94 14.01 -0.67 -8.71
C ILE A 94 12.56 -0.41 -9.10
N ASP A 95 12.26 0.85 -9.43
CA ASP A 95 10.92 1.25 -9.84
C ASP A 95 10.60 0.76 -11.25
N GLY A 96 9.59 -0.10 -11.39
CA GLY A 96 9.08 -0.52 -12.70
C GLY A 96 8.23 0.54 -13.40
N HIS A 97 7.51 1.38 -12.63
CA HIS A 97 6.77 2.52 -13.16
C HIS A 97 6.39 3.62 -12.15
N GLY A 98 6.91 4.82 -12.39
CA GLY A 98 6.55 6.06 -11.72
C GLY A 98 7.04 7.28 -12.49
N HIS A 99 6.81 8.46 -11.90
CA HIS A 99 7.19 9.77 -12.43
C HIS A 99 7.95 10.55 -11.36
N ILE A 100 9.26 10.26 -11.22
CA ILE A 100 10.09 10.84 -10.15
C ILE A 100 10.06 12.37 -10.12
N TYR A 101 10.07 13.05 -11.28
CA TYR A 101 10.04 14.51 -11.31
C TYR A 101 8.72 15.05 -10.73
N ASN A 102 7.59 14.53 -11.22
CA ASN A 102 6.26 14.94 -10.75
C ASN A 102 6.03 14.55 -9.29
N THR A 103 6.65 13.46 -8.82
CA THR A 103 6.63 13.08 -7.41
C THR A 103 7.29 14.14 -6.54
N GLY A 104 8.43 14.69 -6.97
CA GLY A 104 9.07 15.78 -6.25
C GLY A 104 8.29 17.09 -6.32
N MET A 105 7.80 17.46 -7.51
CA MET A 105 7.01 18.68 -7.70
C MET A 105 5.72 18.67 -6.85
N LEU A 106 4.89 17.62 -6.97
CA LEU A 106 3.63 17.52 -6.22
C LEU A 106 3.87 17.14 -4.75
N GLY A 107 4.98 16.48 -4.42
CA GLY A 107 5.38 16.21 -3.03
C GLY A 107 5.73 17.47 -2.23
N MET A 108 5.96 18.60 -2.90
CA MET A 108 6.11 19.90 -2.24
C MET A 108 4.78 20.59 -1.95
N ALA A 109 3.66 20.18 -2.57
CA ALA A 109 2.33 20.69 -2.28
C ALA A 109 1.75 20.14 -0.96
N ALA A 110 0.67 20.73 -0.46
CA ALA A 110 0.01 20.24 0.76
C ALA A 110 -0.54 18.82 0.54
N ASN A 111 -0.14 17.87 1.39
CA ASN A 111 -0.70 16.52 1.37
C ASN A 111 -2.12 16.54 1.95
N ILE A 112 -3.11 16.30 1.09
CA ILE A 112 -4.53 16.22 1.46
C ILE A 112 -5.14 14.89 1.01
N LEU A 113 -4.31 13.85 0.87
CA LEU A 113 -4.77 12.49 0.64
C LEU A 113 -5.66 12.01 1.81
N PRO A 114 -6.61 11.10 1.56
CA PRO A 114 -7.33 10.43 2.62
C PRO A 114 -6.41 9.51 3.42
N ALA A 115 -6.82 9.17 4.64
CA ALA A 115 -6.13 8.19 5.46
C ALA A 115 -5.96 6.86 4.69
N PRO A 116 -4.85 6.10 4.90
CA PRO A 116 -3.78 6.36 5.86
C PRO A 116 -2.68 7.29 5.34
N ASP A 117 -2.76 7.76 4.08
CA ASP A 117 -1.66 8.43 3.39
C ASP A 117 -1.66 9.95 3.63
N GLY A 118 -2.80 10.53 4.00
CA GLY A 118 -2.88 11.91 4.42
C GLY A 118 -4.02 12.17 5.41
N PRO A 119 -4.15 13.42 5.86
CA PRO A 119 -5.16 13.84 6.83
C PRO A 119 -6.53 14.17 6.20
N GLY A 120 -6.64 14.23 4.87
CA GLY A 120 -7.82 14.74 4.13
C GLY A 120 -9.00 13.77 4.15
N THR A 121 -9.72 13.74 5.27
CA THR A 121 -10.87 12.84 5.49
C THR A 121 -12.23 13.55 5.37
N ASP A 122 -12.21 14.87 5.46
CA ASP A 122 -13.35 15.76 5.29
C ASP A 122 -12.86 17.15 4.85
N PHE A 123 -13.79 18.07 4.57
CA PHE A 123 -13.42 19.41 4.12
C PHE A 123 -12.63 20.21 5.15
N ASP A 124 -12.93 20.08 6.45
CA ASP A 124 -12.26 20.87 7.48
C ASP A 124 -10.80 20.39 7.70
N SER A 125 -10.56 19.08 7.74
CA SER A 125 -9.21 18.50 7.81
C SER A 125 -8.36 18.82 6.59
N LEU A 126 -8.96 18.83 5.39
CA LEU A 126 -8.30 19.30 4.17
C LEU A 126 -7.88 20.77 4.29
N VAL A 127 -8.80 21.65 4.71
CA VAL A 127 -8.52 23.09 4.88
C VAL A 127 -7.43 23.32 5.92
N GLU A 128 -7.47 22.62 7.05
CA GLU A 128 -6.45 22.70 8.11
C GLU A 128 -5.08 22.25 7.59
N ALA A 129 -5.02 21.10 6.91
CA ALA A 129 -3.76 20.58 6.35
C ALA A 129 -3.12 21.54 5.33
N VAL A 130 -3.91 22.21 4.49
CA VAL A 130 -3.38 23.22 3.56
C VAL A 130 -2.84 24.44 4.31
N LYS A 131 -3.53 24.92 5.35
CA LYS A 131 -3.06 26.05 6.16
C LYS A 131 -1.79 25.71 6.93
N GLU A 132 -1.72 24.55 7.56
CA GLU A 132 -0.49 24.10 8.23
C GLU A 132 0.66 23.99 7.24
N TRP A 133 0.39 23.44 6.05
CA TRP A 133 1.39 23.36 4.99
C TRP A 133 1.92 24.74 4.58
N THR A 134 1.07 25.77 4.47
CA THR A 134 1.55 27.13 4.09
C THR A 134 2.58 27.71 5.05
N GLU A 135 2.63 27.22 6.29
CA GLU A 135 3.62 27.66 7.28
C GLU A 135 4.97 26.92 7.20
N THR A 136 5.02 25.81 6.47
CA THR A 136 6.24 25.02 6.26
C THR A 136 7.20 25.68 5.27
N GLU A 137 8.46 25.23 5.24
CA GLU A 137 9.45 25.69 4.25
C GLU A 137 8.97 25.42 2.81
N ASN A 138 8.44 24.22 2.55
CA ASN A 138 7.89 23.85 1.24
C ASN A 138 6.68 24.74 0.89
N GLY A 139 5.78 25.00 1.84
CA GLY A 139 4.62 25.86 1.62
C GLY A 139 5.00 27.29 1.26
N LYS A 140 5.94 27.88 2.00
CA LYS A 140 6.48 29.21 1.71
C LYS A 140 7.20 29.26 0.37
N PHE A 141 8.02 28.26 0.08
CA PHE A 141 8.73 28.16 -1.20
C PHE A 141 7.76 28.05 -2.37
N MET A 142 6.85 27.08 -2.36
CA MET A 142 5.90 26.84 -3.44
C MET A 142 4.95 28.02 -3.65
N THR A 143 4.39 28.57 -2.56
CA THR A 143 3.50 29.74 -2.66
C THR A 143 4.22 30.95 -3.26
N THR A 144 5.49 31.17 -2.88
CA THR A 144 6.30 32.27 -3.43
C THR A 144 6.67 32.04 -4.89
N LYS A 145 7.03 30.80 -5.27
CA LYS A 145 7.47 30.47 -6.62
C LYS A 145 6.32 30.45 -7.60
N ILE A 146 5.24 29.73 -7.27
CA ILE A 146 4.07 29.55 -8.16
C ILE A 146 3.10 30.73 -8.06
N GLY A 147 3.07 31.43 -6.94
CA GLY A 147 2.07 32.46 -6.63
C GLY A 147 0.70 31.90 -6.23
N TRP A 148 0.62 30.60 -5.94
CA TRP A 148 -0.62 29.90 -5.60
C TRP A 148 -0.41 28.97 -4.39
N ILE A 149 -1.43 28.84 -3.57
CA ILE A 149 -1.50 27.83 -2.52
C ILE A 149 -1.97 26.52 -3.17
N MET A 150 -1.17 25.46 -3.04
CA MET A 150 -1.43 24.19 -3.72
C MET A 150 -1.61 23.04 -2.71
N GLY A 151 -2.70 22.29 -2.87
CA GLY A 151 -2.89 20.99 -2.23
C GLY A 151 -3.04 19.88 -3.26
N ASN A 152 -2.63 18.67 -2.89
CA ASN A 152 -2.69 17.52 -3.78
C ASN A 152 -3.25 16.27 -3.08
N GLY A 153 -4.14 15.57 -3.79
CA GLY A 153 -4.54 14.21 -3.48
C GLY A 153 -5.90 14.03 -2.81
N TYR A 154 -6.78 15.02 -2.73
CA TYR A 154 -8.11 14.77 -2.17
C TYR A 154 -8.88 13.76 -3.04
N ASP A 155 -9.78 12.99 -2.44
CA ASP A 155 -10.62 12.02 -3.15
C ASP A 155 -12.05 12.11 -2.63
N ASP A 156 -12.98 12.59 -3.45
CA ASP A 156 -14.37 12.81 -3.04
C ASP A 156 -15.08 11.50 -2.65
N SER A 157 -14.66 10.36 -3.22
CA SER A 157 -15.17 9.04 -2.84
C SER A 157 -14.78 8.67 -1.40
N GLN A 158 -13.70 9.26 -0.86
CA GLN A 158 -13.18 8.99 0.49
C GLN A 158 -13.56 10.08 1.49
N LEU A 159 -13.87 11.30 1.03
CA LEU A 159 -14.34 12.38 1.90
C LEU A 159 -15.68 12.03 2.56
N LYS A 160 -15.87 12.51 3.79
CA LYS A 160 -17.12 12.37 4.55
C LYS A 160 -18.33 12.93 3.80
N GLU A 161 -18.13 14.03 3.06
CA GLU A 161 -19.16 14.75 2.34
C GLU A 161 -19.60 14.04 1.05
N LYS A 162 -18.80 13.11 0.51
CA LYS A 162 -19.07 12.39 -0.75
C LYS A 162 -19.31 13.31 -1.95
N THR A 163 -18.57 14.42 -1.99
CA THR A 163 -18.60 15.40 -3.07
C THR A 163 -17.31 16.21 -3.08
N HIS A 164 -16.99 16.85 -4.22
CA HIS A 164 -15.85 17.74 -4.35
C HIS A 164 -15.98 19.01 -3.49
N PRO A 165 -14.86 19.55 -2.95
CA PRO A 165 -14.87 20.84 -2.27
C PRO A 165 -15.17 21.98 -3.27
N THR A 166 -16.07 22.89 -2.89
CA THR A 166 -16.39 24.06 -3.70
C THR A 166 -15.50 25.25 -3.37
N ARG A 167 -15.59 26.31 -4.16
CA ARG A 167 -14.85 27.57 -3.93
C ARG A 167 -15.08 28.13 -2.54
N GLU A 168 -16.28 28.01 -1.98
CA GLU A 168 -16.61 28.49 -0.63
C GLU A 168 -15.89 27.70 0.46
N VAL A 169 -15.61 26.41 0.22
CA VAL A 169 -14.79 25.59 1.13
C VAL A 169 -13.35 26.08 1.09
N LEU A 170 -12.81 26.32 -0.11
CA LEU A 170 -11.43 26.74 -0.29
C LEU A 170 -11.17 28.22 0.08
N ASP A 171 -12.20 29.07 0.04
CA ASP A 171 -12.14 30.45 0.56
C ASP A 171 -11.85 30.48 2.08
N LYS A 172 -12.11 29.37 2.80
CA LYS A 172 -11.69 29.23 4.21
C LYS A 172 -10.17 29.17 4.37
N ILE A 173 -9.42 28.76 3.32
CA ILE A 173 -7.95 28.71 3.31
C ILE A 173 -7.38 30.12 3.13
N SER A 174 -7.81 30.79 2.07
CA SER A 174 -7.45 32.17 1.77
C SER A 174 -8.51 32.83 0.90
N THR A 175 -8.76 34.11 1.14
CA THR A 175 -9.61 34.97 0.29
C THR A 175 -8.79 35.96 -0.55
N THR A 176 -7.48 36.05 -0.31
CA THR A 176 -6.58 37.00 -0.98
C THR A 176 -5.63 36.31 -1.96
N GLU A 177 -5.24 35.07 -1.67
CA GLU A 177 -4.38 34.25 -2.51
C GLU A 177 -5.21 33.24 -3.31
N PRO A 178 -4.84 32.94 -4.56
CA PRO A 178 -5.47 31.88 -5.32
C PRO A 178 -5.09 30.51 -4.73
N VAL A 179 -6.09 29.65 -4.54
CA VAL A 179 -5.95 28.30 -3.98
C VAL A 179 -6.39 27.30 -5.03
N ILE A 180 -5.60 26.26 -5.23
CA ILE A 180 -5.95 25.09 -6.03
C ILE A 180 -5.69 23.81 -5.25
N VAL A 181 -6.66 22.90 -5.22
CA VAL A 181 -6.49 21.55 -4.70
C VAL A 181 -6.77 20.53 -5.80
N ILE A 182 -5.82 19.64 -6.04
CA ILE A 182 -5.84 18.68 -7.13
C ILE A 182 -6.39 17.34 -6.60
N HIS A 183 -7.33 16.76 -7.34
CA HIS A 183 -7.92 15.46 -7.03
C HIS A 183 -6.89 14.35 -7.22
N GLN A 184 -6.96 13.27 -6.44
CA GLN A 184 -6.01 12.16 -6.50
C GLN A 184 -5.89 11.52 -7.91
N SER A 185 -6.95 11.62 -8.73
CA SER A 185 -6.88 11.18 -10.14
C SER A 185 -5.92 11.97 -11.02
N GLY A 186 -5.60 13.23 -10.67
CA GLY A 186 -4.91 14.17 -11.55
C GLY A 186 -5.75 14.78 -12.68
N HIS A 187 -7.05 14.45 -12.80
CA HIS A 187 -7.95 14.94 -13.86
C HIS A 187 -8.94 16.04 -13.42
N ILE A 188 -9.03 16.31 -12.12
CA ILE A 188 -9.99 17.26 -11.54
C ILE A 188 -9.24 18.16 -10.56
N ALA A 189 -9.62 19.44 -10.51
CA ALA A 189 -9.18 20.34 -9.44
C ALA A 189 -10.33 21.17 -8.90
N CYS A 190 -10.18 21.60 -7.66
CA CYS A 190 -11.06 22.57 -7.01
C CYS A 190 -10.28 23.85 -6.73
N VAL A 191 -10.90 24.99 -7.04
CA VAL A 191 -10.29 26.32 -6.89
C VAL A 191 -11.17 27.26 -6.06
N ASN A 192 -10.53 28.16 -5.30
CA ASN A 192 -11.25 29.17 -4.51
C ASN A 192 -11.79 30.31 -5.40
N THR A 193 -12.54 31.25 -4.79
CA THR A 193 -13.10 32.39 -5.52
C THR A 193 -11.99 33.24 -6.14
N LYS A 194 -10.88 33.44 -5.42
CA LYS A 194 -9.77 34.24 -5.93
C LYS A 194 -9.11 33.63 -7.18
N ALA A 195 -8.95 32.32 -7.20
CA ALA A 195 -8.41 31.60 -8.35
C ALA A 195 -9.32 31.71 -9.58
N LEU A 196 -10.65 31.62 -9.42
CA LEU A 196 -11.59 31.83 -10.53
C LEU A 196 -11.47 33.23 -11.15
N GLU A 197 -11.27 34.26 -10.32
CA GLU A 197 -11.00 35.63 -10.81
C GLU A 197 -9.72 35.70 -11.64
N VAL A 198 -8.64 35.08 -11.16
CA VAL A 198 -7.32 35.09 -11.83
C VAL A 198 -7.36 34.31 -13.15
N ILE A 199 -8.06 33.17 -13.18
CA ILE A 199 -8.24 32.35 -14.40
C ILE A 199 -9.17 33.06 -15.40
N GLY A 200 -10.09 33.89 -14.92
CA GLY A 200 -11.09 34.57 -15.75
C GLY A 200 -12.31 33.70 -16.06
N TYR A 201 -12.60 32.69 -15.23
CA TYR A 201 -13.82 31.88 -15.36
C TYR A 201 -15.01 32.58 -14.68
N THR A 202 -16.02 32.88 -15.48
CA THR A 202 -17.21 33.66 -15.08
C THR A 202 -18.50 32.90 -15.39
N LYS A 203 -19.65 33.52 -15.09
CA LYS A 203 -20.97 33.00 -15.48
C LYS A 203 -21.10 32.80 -16.99
N ASP A 204 -20.44 33.65 -17.78
CA ASP A 204 -20.56 33.66 -19.24
C ASP A 204 -19.48 32.83 -19.95
N SER A 205 -18.56 32.21 -19.20
CA SER A 205 -17.58 31.28 -19.75
C SER A 205 -18.28 30.10 -20.43
N LYS A 206 -17.88 29.77 -21.65
CA LYS A 206 -18.34 28.57 -22.35
C LYS A 206 -17.59 27.35 -21.81
N GLU A 207 -18.22 26.18 -21.92
CA GLU A 207 -17.51 24.92 -21.72
C GLU A 207 -16.37 24.81 -22.75
N ILE A 208 -15.28 24.20 -22.32
CA ILE A 208 -14.10 23.98 -23.14
C ILE A 208 -14.23 22.58 -23.74
N GLU A 209 -13.92 22.42 -25.03
CA GLU A 209 -13.95 21.09 -25.65
C GLU A 209 -13.05 20.13 -24.85
N GLY A 210 -13.62 19.00 -24.41
CA GLY A 210 -12.92 18.05 -23.55
C GLY A 210 -12.76 18.48 -22.09
N GLY A 211 -13.55 19.43 -21.57
CA GLY A 211 -13.54 19.82 -20.15
C GLY A 211 -14.84 20.44 -19.66
N VAL A 212 -15.00 20.49 -18.33
CA VAL A 212 -16.23 20.98 -17.67
C VAL A 212 -15.90 21.98 -16.57
N ILE A 213 -16.62 23.12 -16.56
CA ILE A 213 -16.64 24.08 -15.46
C ILE A 213 -17.93 23.86 -14.67
N ARG A 214 -17.87 23.17 -13.52
CA ARG A 214 -19.09 22.93 -12.72
C ARG A 214 -19.62 24.25 -12.15
N ARG A 215 -20.95 24.35 -12.07
CA ARG A 215 -21.67 25.57 -11.67
C ARG A 215 -22.61 25.34 -10.50
N ASP A 216 -22.84 26.40 -9.74
CA ASP A 216 -23.87 26.44 -8.72
C ASP A 216 -25.27 26.66 -9.32
N LYS A 217 -26.30 26.65 -8.47
CA LYS A 217 -27.70 26.90 -8.86
C LYS A 217 -27.95 28.26 -9.53
N ASN A 218 -27.04 29.22 -9.40
CA ASN A 218 -27.15 30.56 -10.00
C ASN A 218 -26.38 30.66 -11.32
N GLY A 219 -25.72 29.58 -11.76
CA GLY A 219 -24.88 29.50 -12.96
C GLY A 219 -23.46 30.01 -12.76
N MET A 220 -23.05 30.36 -11.54
CA MET A 220 -21.68 30.77 -11.24
C MET A 220 -20.77 29.53 -11.16
N PRO A 221 -19.54 29.57 -11.71
CA PRO A 221 -18.57 28.51 -11.47
C PRO A 221 -18.43 28.22 -9.96
N ASN A 222 -18.60 26.97 -9.55
CA ASN A 222 -18.57 26.57 -8.14
C ASN A 222 -17.15 26.21 -7.66
N GLY A 223 -16.15 26.29 -8.54
CA GLY A 223 -14.75 25.99 -8.26
C GLY A 223 -14.28 24.61 -8.70
N VAL A 224 -15.17 23.67 -9.08
CA VAL A 224 -14.75 22.35 -9.58
C VAL A 224 -14.51 22.40 -11.09
N LEU A 225 -13.31 22.04 -11.52
CA LEU A 225 -12.84 22.07 -12.90
C LEU A 225 -12.42 20.67 -13.33
N GLU A 226 -12.85 20.23 -14.50
CA GLU A 226 -12.54 18.91 -15.06
C GLU A 226 -11.77 19.01 -16.37
N GLU A 227 -10.80 18.11 -16.54
CA GLU A 227 -10.06 17.87 -17.79
C GLU A 227 -9.55 19.18 -18.42
N ALA A 228 -9.96 19.52 -19.65
CA ALA A 228 -9.47 20.71 -20.34
C ALA A 228 -9.72 22.02 -19.57
N ALA A 229 -10.78 22.11 -18.76
CA ALA A 229 -11.04 23.28 -17.92
C ALA A 229 -10.02 23.40 -16.77
N PHE A 230 -9.61 22.27 -16.20
CA PHE A 230 -8.56 22.23 -15.19
C PHE A 230 -7.18 22.50 -15.80
N PHE A 231 -6.79 21.78 -16.87
CA PHE A 231 -5.46 21.93 -17.47
C PHE A 231 -5.23 23.32 -18.07
N ASN A 232 -6.26 23.93 -18.68
CA ASN A 232 -6.15 25.30 -19.17
C ASN A 232 -5.99 26.33 -18.06
N ALA A 233 -6.44 26.03 -16.84
CA ALA A 233 -6.16 26.85 -15.66
C ALA A 233 -4.73 26.63 -15.15
N LEU A 234 -4.31 25.37 -14.97
CA LEU A 234 -3.06 25.01 -14.30
C LEU A 234 -1.80 25.24 -15.16
N LEU A 235 -1.80 24.81 -16.42
CA LEU A 235 -0.58 24.78 -17.24
C LEU A 235 0.05 26.15 -17.46
N PRO A 236 -0.70 27.24 -17.76
CA PRO A 236 -0.10 28.56 -17.89
C PRO A 236 0.57 29.05 -16.60
N ILE A 237 0.00 28.71 -15.43
CA ILE A 237 0.55 29.11 -14.12
C ILE A 237 1.86 28.38 -13.87
N ILE A 238 1.91 27.07 -14.08
CA ILE A 238 3.16 26.30 -13.92
C ILE A 238 4.21 26.79 -14.91
N ALA A 239 3.85 26.94 -16.19
CA ALA A 239 4.79 27.35 -17.23
C ALA A 239 5.38 28.75 -16.98
N ALA A 240 4.58 29.70 -16.49
CA ALA A 240 5.05 31.05 -16.19
C ALA A 240 6.01 31.13 -14.98
N ASN A 241 5.96 30.13 -14.10
CA ASN A 241 6.65 30.16 -12.79
C ASN A 241 7.64 29.01 -12.58
N SER A 242 7.82 28.15 -13.58
CA SER A 242 8.78 27.03 -13.54
C SER A 242 10.19 27.50 -13.91
N ASP A 243 10.87 28.13 -12.96
CA ASP A 243 12.29 28.44 -13.09
C ASP A 243 13.20 27.23 -12.81
N GLN A 244 14.50 27.40 -13.08
CA GLN A 244 15.52 26.37 -12.87
C GLN A 244 15.62 25.92 -11.40
N GLU A 245 15.36 26.83 -10.44
CA GLU A 245 15.42 26.49 -9.01
C GLU A 245 14.30 25.52 -8.64
N LEU A 246 13.05 25.78 -9.07
CA LEU A 246 11.94 24.88 -8.87
C LEU A 246 12.16 23.53 -9.56
N GLN A 247 12.71 23.53 -10.78
CA GLN A 247 13.02 22.32 -11.52
C GLN A 247 14.02 21.43 -10.77
N LEU A 248 15.15 22.01 -10.33
CA LEU A 248 16.16 21.26 -9.58
C LEU A 248 15.64 20.81 -8.20
N LYS A 249 14.83 21.64 -7.54
CA LYS A 249 14.18 21.26 -6.28
C LYS A 249 13.22 20.09 -6.46
N SER A 250 12.50 20.03 -7.58
CA SER A 250 11.62 18.91 -7.93
C SER A 250 12.42 17.62 -8.16
N VAL A 251 13.58 17.69 -8.83
CA VAL A 251 14.49 16.54 -8.96
C VAL A 251 15.02 16.08 -7.59
N GLU A 252 15.45 17.00 -6.74
CA GLU A 252 15.90 16.70 -5.36
C GLU A 252 14.82 15.99 -4.55
N LYS A 253 13.60 16.57 -4.48
CA LYS A 253 12.50 16.02 -3.70
C LYS A 253 11.96 14.70 -4.25
N GLY A 254 12.02 14.50 -5.57
CA GLY A 254 11.70 13.21 -6.18
C GLY A 254 12.63 12.11 -5.68
N GLN A 255 13.94 12.36 -5.71
CA GLN A 255 14.93 11.37 -5.25
C GLN A 255 14.80 11.07 -3.75
N GLU A 256 14.59 12.10 -2.92
CA GLU A 256 14.36 11.92 -1.47
C GLU A 256 13.13 11.04 -1.20
N ALA A 257 12.04 11.25 -1.95
CA ALA A 257 10.81 10.48 -1.80
C ALA A 257 11.02 9.01 -2.16
N TYR A 258 11.73 8.71 -3.26
CA TYR A 258 12.01 7.33 -3.69
C TYR A 258 13.00 6.64 -2.75
N ALA A 259 14.11 7.30 -2.40
CA ALA A 259 15.10 6.76 -1.49
C ALA A 259 14.50 6.45 -0.11
N LYS A 260 13.55 7.26 0.38
CA LYS A 260 12.79 6.98 1.62
C LYS A 260 12.09 5.63 1.64
N TYR A 261 11.70 5.12 0.48
CA TYR A 261 11.01 3.84 0.34
C TYR A 261 11.89 2.75 -0.28
N GLY A 262 13.22 2.87 -0.18
CA GLY A 262 14.13 1.78 -0.53
C GLY A 262 14.56 1.73 -1.99
N TYR A 263 14.12 2.68 -2.82
CA TYR A 263 14.49 2.71 -4.23
C TYR A 263 15.89 3.28 -4.43
N THR A 264 16.74 2.53 -5.14
CA THR A 264 18.06 2.99 -5.62
C THR A 264 18.04 3.32 -7.11
N THR A 265 16.98 2.91 -7.81
CA THR A 265 16.71 3.25 -9.20
C THR A 265 15.24 3.66 -9.35
N ALA A 266 15.01 4.83 -9.92
CA ALA A 266 13.68 5.40 -10.16
C ALA A 266 13.41 5.54 -11.67
N GLN A 267 12.14 5.49 -12.05
CA GLN A 267 11.73 5.79 -13.42
C GLN A 267 11.10 7.19 -13.51
N ASP A 268 11.32 7.85 -14.65
CA ASP A 268 10.41 8.89 -15.14
C ASP A 268 9.67 8.37 -16.37
N GLY A 269 8.48 7.82 -16.13
CA GLY A 269 7.73 6.99 -17.07
C GLY A 269 6.95 7.77 -18.13
N ARG A 270 7.17 9.09 -18.22
CA ARG A 270 6.69 9.98 -19.29
C ARG A 270 7.33 11.36 -19.16
N SER A 271 8.51 11.55 -19.73
CA SER A 271 9.21 12.84 -19.61
C SER A 271 8.79 13.83 -20.69
N THR A 272 8.24 14.97 -20.26
CA THR A 272 7.98 16.13 -21.13
C THR A 272 9.27 16.91 -21.42
N PRO A 273 9.29 17.84 -22.40
CA PRO A 273 10.49 18.58 -22.74
C PRO A 273 11.12 19.33 -21.56
N ASP A 274 10.31 19.97 -20.72
CA ASP A 274 10.73 20.66 -19.50
C ASP A 274 11.34 19.70 -18.46
N VAL A 275 10.76 18.51 -18.28
CA VAL A 275 11.32 17.47 -17.38
C VAL A 275 12.67 16.99 -17.90
N THR A 276 12.80 16.69 -19.19
CA THR A 276 14.10 16.29 -19.76
C THR A 276 15.14 17.40 -19.68
N ALA A 277 14.74 18.67 -19.78
CA ALA A 277 15.63 19.80 -19.57
C ALA A 277 16.08 19.90 -18.10
N ALA A 278 15.17 19.71 -17.14
CA ALA A 278 15.47 19.69 -15.71
C ALA A 278 16.47 18.56 -15.36
N PHE A 279 16.29 17.37 -15.93
CA PHE A 279 17.22 16.26 -15.73
C PHE A 279 18.60 16.53 -16.35
N LYS A 280 18.66 17.11 -17.56
CA LYS A 280 19.94 17.52 -18.17
C LYS A 280 20.69 18.53 -17.30
N GLU A 281 19.97 19.49 -16.73
CA GLU A 281 20.56 20.46 -15.81
C GLU A 281 21.04 19.79 -14.50
N ALA A 282 20.25 18.87 -13.94
CA ALA A 282 20.65 18.09 -12.77
C ALA A 282 21.90 17.24 -13.03
N VAL A 283 22.04 16.65 -14.23
CA VAL A 283 23.28 15.96 -14.66
C VAL A 283 24.46 16.91 -14.70
N ALA A 284 24.30 18.08 -15.34
CA ALA A 284 25.37 19.08 -15.48
C ALA A 284 25.88 19.57 -14.12
N GLN A 285 25.01 19.58 -13.10
CA GLN A 285 25.34 19.96 -11.73
C GLN A 285 25.64 18.77 -10.80
N ASN A 286 25.67 17.53 -11.31
CA ASN A 286 25.87 16.29 -10.54
C ASN A 286 24.93 16.17 -9.32
N LYS A 287 23.62 16.37 -9.54
CA LYS A 287 22.59 16.42 -8.49
C LYS A 287 21.87 15.08 -8.25
N PHE A 288 22.16 14.06 -9.04
CA PHE A 288 21.58 12.73 -8.83
C PHE A 288 22.38 11.93 -7.80
N PHE A 289 21.67 11.30 -6.87
CA PHE A 289 22.21 10.37 -5.86
C PHE A 289 21.54 8.99 -5.88
N ILE A 290 20.48 8.82 -6.68
CA ILE A 290 19.95 7.53 -7.12
C ILE A 290 19.93 7.49 -8.65
N ASP A 291 19.84 6.31 -9.24
CA ASP A 291 19.74 6.18 -10.69
C ASP A 291 18.34 6.59 -11.18
N VAL A 292 18.29 7.29 -12.31
CA VAL A 292 17.04 7.71 -12.97
C VAL A 292 17.05 7.27 -14.43
N VAL A 293 16.03 6.49 -14.80
CA VAL A 293 15.77 6.07 -16.18
C VAL A 293 14.55 6.81 -16.70
N ALA A 294 14.76 7.70 -17.68
CA ALA A 294 13.68 8.50 -18.26
C ALA A 294 13.17 7.94 -19.58
N TYR A 295 11.87 8.09 -19.82
CA TYR A 295 11.17 7.69 -21.05
C TYR A 295 10.44 8.90 -21.63
N PRO A 296 11.09 9.70 -22.50
CA PRO A 296 10.44 10.81 -23.18
C PRO A 296 9.19 10.38 -23.94
N ASP A 297 8.18 11.24 -23.94
CA ASP A 297 6.96 11.02 -24.71
C ASP A 297 7.28 10.97 -26.21
N ILE A 298 6.93 9.88 -26.88
CA ILE A 298 7.29 9.68 -28.30
C ILE A 298 6.59 10.67 -29.25
N ILE A 299 5.46 11.23 -28.84
CA ILE A 299 4.67 12.16 -29.65
C ILE A 299 5.26 13.57 -29.54
N TRP A 300 5.63 13.98 -28.33
CA TRP A 300 5.95 15.38 -28.03
C TRP A 300 7.42 15.66 -27.71
N ASN A 301 8.21 14.64 -27.42
CA ASN A 301 9.56 14.80 -26.87
C ASN A 301 10.56 13.70 -27.31
N LYS A 302 10.31 13.01 -28.42
CA LYS A 302 11.22 11.96 -28.93
C LYS A 302 12.62 12.49 -29.26
N GLU A 303 12.73 13.77 -29.59
CA GLU A 303 14.00 14.45 -29.89
C GLU A 303 14.93 14.52 -28.67
N ALA A 304 14.40 14.32 -27.46
CA ALA A 304 15.22 14.19 -26.26
C ALA A 304 16.10 12.93 -26.25
N VAL A 305 15.74 11.90 -27.03
CA VAL A 305 16.49 10.64 -27.16
C VAL A 305 17.74 10.87 -28.01
N THR A 306 18.81 11.34 -27.36
CA THR A 306 20.10 11.63 -28.00
C THR A 306 21.16 10.59 -27.60
N PRO A 307 22.22 10.38 -28.41
CA PRO A 307 23.33 9.48 -28.05
C PRO A 307 24.08 9.86 -26.76
N GLU A 308 23.89 11.08 -26.25
CA GLU A 308 24.44 11.53 -24.97
C GLU A 308 23.82 10.78 -23.78
N PHE A 309 22.51 10.47 -23.85
CA PHE A 309 21.75 9.86 -22.77
C PHE A 309 21.11 8.51 -23.13
N TYR A 310 21.00 8.18 -24.42
CA TYR A 310 20.60 6.87 -24.93
C TYR A 310 21.81 6.18 -25.55
N LYS A 311 22.60 5.51 -24.71
CA LYS A 311 23.84 4.84 -25.12
C LYS A 311 23.61 3.36 -25.37
N GLU A 312 24.36 2.81 -26.31
CA GLU A 312 24.30 1.39 -26.66
C GLU A 312 24.69 0.47 -25.49
N ASP A 313 25.66 0.88 -24.67
CA ASP A 313 26.07 0.18 -23.45
C ASP A 313 25.13 0.43 -22.25
N ARG A 314 24.07 1.23 -22.45
CA ARG A 314 23.06 1.62 -21.45
C ARG A 314 23.66 2.27 -20.21
N SER A 315 24.89 2.79 -20.28
CA SER A 315 25.56 3.42 -19.16
C SER A 315 24.92 4.75 -18.77
N TYR A 316 24.90 5.02 -17.47
CA TYR A 316 24.43 6.29 -16.93
C TYR A 316 25.44 7.41 -17.17
N THR A 317 24.94 8.64 -17.33
CA THR A 317 25.73 9.88 -17.22
C THR A 317 25.33 10.54 -15.91
N ASN A 318 26.20 10.49 -14.89
CA ASN A 318 25.91 10.97 -13.52
C ASN A 318 24.54 10.48 -13.01
N HIS A 319 24.36 9.15 -12.95
CA HIS A 319 23.12 8.49 -12.51
C HIS A 319 21.85 8.77 -13.35
N TYR A 320 21.96 9.42 -14.52
CA TYR A 320 20.83 9.62 -15.43
C TYR A 320 21.05 8.97 -16.80
N ARG A 321 20.00 8.34 -17.33
CA ARG A 321 19.95 7.90 -18.73
C ARG A 321 18.53 7.97 -19.28
N ILE A 322 18.42 7.97 -20.60
CA ILE A 322 17.16 7.68 -21.29
C ILE A 322 17.10 6.17 -21.52
N GLY A 323 16.00 5.55 -21.11
CA GLY A 323 15.77 4.10 -21.27
C GLY A 323 15.08 3.73 -22.57
N GLY A 324 14.41 4.69 -23.20
CA GLY A 324 13.58 4.47 -24.37
C GLY A 324 12.56 5.58 -24.49
N VAL A 325 11.35 5.26 -24.91
CA VAL A 325 10.25 6.21 -25.13
C VAL A 325 8.94 5.71 -24.53
N LYS A 326 8.03 6.64 -24.21
CA LYS A 326 6.68 6.37 -23.68
C LYS A 326 5.60 6.71 -24.70
N LEU A 327 4.59 5.86 -24.80
CA LEU A 327 3.34 6.07 -25.55
C LEU A 327 2.13 5.94 -24.61
N THR A 328 1.05 6.67 -24.90
CA THR A 328 -0.21 6.60 -24.16
C THR A 328 -1.36 6.22 -25.10
N LEU A 329 -2.06 5.13 -24.80
CA LEU A 329 -3.09 4.58 -25.69
C LEU A 329 -4.53 4.75 -25.17
N ASP A 330 -4.71 4.89 -23.85
CA ASP A 330 -6.01 5.15 -23.23
C ASP A 330 -5.92 5.95 -21.92
N GLY A 331 -7.06 6.12 -21.24
CA GLY A 331 -7.18 6.82 -19.97
C GLY A 331 -7.03 5.92 -18.75
N SER A 332 -7.81 6.21 -17.70
CA SER A 332 -7.76 5.52 -16.41
C SER A 332 -9.11 4.86 -16.07
N PRO A 333 -9.13 3.66 -15.46
CA PRO A 333 -10.38 2.96 -15.20
C PRO A 333 -11.14 3.57 -14.02
N GLN A 334 -10.47 4.08 -12.99
CA GLN A 334 -11.10 4.79 -11.87
C GLN A 334 -11.82 6.08 -12.31
N GLY A 335 -11.30 6.76 -13.35
CA GLY A 335 -11.96 7.89 -14.02
C GLY A 335 -12.91 7.49 -15.15
N LYS A 336 -13.09 6.19 -15.40
CA LYS A 336 -13.90 5.60 -16.47
C LYS A 336 -13.46 6.02 -17.89
N THR A 337 -12.21 6.41 -18.10
CA THR A 337 -11.68 6.80 -19.42
C THR A 337 -10.77 5.74 -20.07
N ALA A 338 -10.42 4.68 -19.35
CA ALA A 338 -9.74 3.52 -19.94
C ALA A 338 -10.61 2.86 -21.02
N TRP A 339 -9.98 2.35 -22.09
CA TRP A 339 -10.69 1.84 -23.25
C TRP A 339 -10.95 0.33 -23.14
N LEU A 340 -12.19 -0.04 -22.85
CA LEU A 340 -12.61 -1.41 -22.59
C LEU A 340 -13.31 -2.04 -23.81
N SER A 341 -13.23 -3.36 -23.98
CA SER A 341 -14.08 -4.06 -24.96
C SER A 341 -15.53 -4.24 -24.49
N LYS A 342 -15.78 -4.07 -23.18
CA LYS A 342 -17.08 -4.25 -22.52
C LYS A 342 -17.46 -2.98 -21.76
N CYS A 343 -18.76 -2.69 -21.68
CA CYS A 343 -19.27 -1.49 -21.02
C CYS A 343 -18.79 -1.38 -19.56
N TYR A 344 -18.60 -0.17 -19.06
CA TYR A 344 -18.44 0.09 -17.62
C TYR A 344 -19.67 -0.41 -16.84
N HIS A 345 -19.47 -0.79 -15.58
CA HIS A 345 -20.53 -1.32 -14.73
C HIS A 345 -21.58 -0.25 -14.40
N VAL A 346 -21.12 0.94 -14.02
CA VAL A 346 -21.91 2.15 -13.89
C VAL A 346 -21.32 3.18 -14.84
N ASN A 347 -22.14 3.81 -15.69
CA ASN A 347 -21.67 4.86 -16.58
C ASN A 347 -21.21 6.11 -15.80
N PRO A 348 -20.31 6.92 -16.36
CA PRO A 348 -20.09 8.27 -15.86
C PRO A 348 -21.34 9.14 -16.08
N GLU A 349 -21.46 10.22 -15.31
CA GLU A 349 -22.59 11.14 -15.40
C GLU A 349 -22.76 11.69 -16.84
N GLY A 350 -24.01 11.76 -17.31
CA GLY A 350 -24.32 12.23 -18.66
C GLY A 350 -24.07 11.22 -19.78
N GLN A 351 -23.55 10.02 -19.50
CA GLN A 351 -23.41 8.95 -20.49
C GLN A 351 -24.51 7.89 -20.34
N GLU A 352 -25.19 7.58 -21.44
CA GLU A 352 -26.25 6.57 -21.51
C GLU A 352 -25.82 5.36 -22.36
N GLY A 353 -26.51 4.23 -22.19
CA GLY A 353 -26.23 3.01 -22.94
C GLY A 353 -24.90 2.34 -22.57
N CYS A 354 -24.28 1.64 -23.53
CA CYS A 354 -23.01 0.97 -23.31
C CYS A 354 -21.86 1.97 -23.50
N TYR A 355 -21.30 2.47 -22.40
CA TYR A 355 -20.10 3.31 -22.43
C TYR A 355 -18.85 2.47 -22.14
N THR A 356 -17.80 2.62 -22.96
CA THR A 356 -16.59 1.76 -22.94
C THR A 356 -15.29 2.56 -22.79
N GLY A 357 -15.36 3.85 -22.49
CA GLY A 357 -14.19 4.73 -22.62
C GLY A 357 -13.76 4.87 -24.08
N TYR A 358 -12.52 5.27 -24.33
CA TYR A 358 -12.06 5.62 -25.68
C TYR A 358 -10.53 5.55 -25.83
N PRO A 359 -10.02 5.26 -27.04
CA PRO A 359 -8.60 5.34 -27.34
C PRO A 359 -8.12 6.79 -27.40
N ILE A 360 -6.84 7.01 -27.13
CA ILE A 360 -6.17 8.30 -27.40
C ILE A 360 -5.91 8.49 -28.91
N MET A 361 -5.69 7.40 -29.65
CA MET A 361 -5.37 7.44 -31.07
C MET A 361 -5.89 6.21 -31.83
N PRO A 362 -6.08 6.30 -33.16
CA PRO A 362 -6.43 5.14 -33.97
C PRO A 362 -5.26 4.16 -34.13
N ASP A 363 -5.56 2.90 -34.50
CA ASP A 363 -4.58 1.81 -34.63
C ASP A 363 -3.42 2.17 -35.55
N GLU A 364 -3.66 2.88 -36.66
CA GLU A 364 -2.63 3.26 -37.62
C GLU A 364 -1.56 4.17 -36.98
N LYS A 365 -1.97 5.06 -36.08
CA LYS A 365 -1.05 5.95 -35.37
C LYS A 365 -0.27 5.23 -34.29
N ALA A 366 -0.91 4.31 -33.55
CA ALA A 366 -0.22 3.47 -32.60
C ALA A 366 0.87 2.62 -33.29
N ILE A 367 0.54 2.00 -34.43
CA ILE A 367 1.50 1.24 -35.25
C ILE A 367 2.65 2.13 -35.73
N GLU A 368 2.38 3.34 -36.22
CA GLU A 368 3.40 4.30 -36.66
C GLU A 368 4.42 4.63 -35.55
N TYR A 369 3.93 4.96 -34.34
CA TYR A 369 4.81 5.29 -33.21
C TYR A 369 5.61 4.09 -32.71
N VAL A 370 4.99 2.92 -32.59
CA VAL A 370 5.72 1.70 -32.19
C VAL A 370 6.76 1.31 -33.24
N THR A 371 6.42 1.41 -34.52
CA THR A 371 7.37 1.19 -35.64
C THR A 371 8.56 2.15 -35.53
N THR A 372 8.31 3.43 -35.24
CA THR A 372 9.36 4.43 -35.03
C THR A 372 10.31 4.02 -33.91
N ALA A 373 9.79 3.52 -32.78
CA ALA A 373 10.64 3.03 -31.68
C ALA A 373 11.50 1.83 -32.12
N PHE A 374 10.92 0.88 -32.88
CA PHE A 374 11.62 -0.31 -33.38
C PHE A 374 12.71 0.01 -34.41
N GLU A 375 12.46 1.00 -35.28
CA GLU A 375 13.44 1.52 -36.24
C GLU A 375 14.68 2.09 -35.55
N ASN A 376 14.48 2.78 -34.44
CA ASN A 376 15.54 3.41 -33.67
C ASN A 376 16.11 2.52 -32.55
N LYS A 377 15.64 1.28 -32.44
CA LYS A 377 15.99 0.34 -31.34
C LYS A 377 15.78 0.96 -29.97
N TRP A 378 14.70 1.72 -29.80
CA TRP A 378 14.27 2.25 -28.51
C TRP A 378 13.35 1.26 -27.82
N GLN A 379 13.58 1.02 -26.53
CA GLN A 379 12.56 0.38 -25.70
C GLN A 379 11.30 1.25 -25.73
N ILE A 380 10.14 0.65 -25.96
CA ILE A 380 8.86 1.34 -25.94
C ILE A 380 8.04 0.88 -24.74
N MET A 381 7.58 1.84 -23.95
CA MET A 381 6.61 1.62 -22.89
C MET A 381 5.25 2.19 -23.32
N ALA A 382 4.17 1.43 -23.18
CA ALA A 382 2.83 1.89 -23.52
C ALA A 382 1.91 1.87 -22.30
N HIS A 383 1.28 3.00 -21.99
CA HIS A 383 0.17 3.06 -21.05
C HIS A 383 -1.04 2.37 -21.66
N THR A 384 -1.50 1.29 -21.02
CA THR A 384 -2.65 0.49 -21.43
C THR A 384 -3.39 -0.02 -20.19
N ASN A 385 -4.44 0.69 -19.78
CA ASN A 385 -5.28 0.23 -18.68
C ASN A 385 -6.38 -0.72 -19.17
N GLY A 386 -7.06 -0.30 -20.24
CA GLY A 386 -8.19 -0.97 -20.83
C GLY A 386 -7.81 -2.12 -21.74
N ASP A 387 -8.60 -3.19 -21.71
CA ASP A 387 -8.33 -4.39 -22.50
C ASP A 387 -8.33 -4.13 -24.01
N ALA A 388 -9.13 -3.18 -24.51
CA ALA A 388 -9.07 -2.80 -25.93
C ALA A 388 -7.80 -2.00 -26.28
N ALA A 389 -7.26 -1.22 -25.33
CA ALA A 389 -5.97 -0.55 -25.51
C ALA A 389 -4.80 -1.55 -25.50
N ILE A 390 -4.89 -2.61 -24.69
CA ILE A 390 -3.94 -3.73 -24.69
C ILE A 390 -3.95 -4.43 -26.06
N ASP A 391 -5.12 -4.68 -26.64
CA ASP A 391 -5.22 -5.22 -28.01
C ASP A 391 -4.57 -4.30 -29.05
N GLN A 392 -4.77 -2.98 -28.93
CA GLN A 392 -4.11 -2.01 -29.82
C GLN A 392 -2.58 -2.08 -29.70
N PHE A 393 -2.05 -2.20 -28.49
CA PHE A 393 -0.60 -2.33 -28.29
C PHE A 393 -0.05 -3.65 -28.84
N ILE A 394 -0.73 -4.78 -28.59
CA ILE A 394 -0.39 -6.10 -29.15
C ILE A 394 -0.28 -6.03 -30.68
N LYS A 395 -1.29 -5.44 -31.34
CA LYS A 395 -1.29 -5.25 -32.81
C LYS A 395 -0.11 -4.39 -33.27
N ALA A 396 0.19 -3.30 -32.55
CA ALA A 396 1.27 -2.40 -32.90
C ALA A 396 2.65 -3.05 -32.78
N ILE A 397 2.89 -3.82 -31.71
CA ILE A 397 4.12 -4.61 -31.53
C ILE A 397 4.25 -5.68 -32.63
N ASP A 398 3.19 -6.45 -32.88
CA ASP A 398 3.20 -7.50 -33.91
C ASP A 398 3.49 -6.94 -35.32
N ALA A 399 2.93 -5.77 -35.65
CA ALA A 399 3.21 -5.08 -36.90
C ALA A 399 4.67 -4.58 -37.01
N ALA A 400 5.21 -4.01 -35.93
CA ALA A 400 6.59 -3.50 -35.90
C ALA A 400 7.62 -4.63 -35.93
N ILE A 401 7.39 -5.75 -35.24
CA ILE A 401 8.23 -6.96 -35.31
C ILE A 401 8.31 -7.48 -36.75
N LYS A 402 7.16 -7.59 -37.44
CA LYS A 402 7.11 -8.07 -38.83
C LYS A 402 7.83 -7.15 -39.81
N THR A 403 7.85 -5.85 -39.54
CA THR A 403 8.38 -4.85 -40.47
C THR A 403 9.87 -4.58 -40.25
N ASN A 404 10.30 -4.49 -39.00
CA ASN A 404 11.64 -3.98 -38.66
C ASN A 404 12.54 -5.03 -38.01
N GLY A 405 11.95 -5.99 -37.29
CA GLY A 405 12.66 -6.97 -36.47
C GLY A 405 13.48 -6.33 -35.35
N TYR A 406 13.23 -6.69 -34.10
CA TYR A 406 14.01 -6.23 -32.95
C TYR A 406 13.91 -7.32 -31.89
N GLU A 407 14.97 -8.12 -31.73
CA GLU A 407 14.92 -9.36 -30.93
C GLU A 407 14.76 -9.05 -29.43
N ASP A 408 15.70 -8.30 -28.85
CA ASP A 408 15.66 -7.92 -27.42
C ASP A 408 15.04 -6.52 -27.26
N HIS A 409 13.76 -6.39 -27.63
CA HIS A 409 13.03 -5.12 -27.62
C HIS A 409 12.49 -4.72 -26.24
N ARG A 410 12.23 -5.71 -25.37
CA ARG A 410 11.63 -5.59 -24.03
C ARG A 410 10.56 -4.49 -23.95
N SER A 411 9.64 -4.50 -24.92
CA SER A 411 8.54 -3.54 -24.94
C SER A 411 7.66 -3.77 -23.73
N VAL A 412 7.27 -2.69 -23.05
CA VAL A 412 6.61 -2.80 -21.74
C VAL A 412 5.17 -2.34 -21.83
N MET A 413 4.25 -3.22 -21.45
CA MET A 413 2.86 -2.88 -21.20
C MET A 413 2.75 -2.31 -19.79
N ILE A 414 2.37 -1.04 -19.66
CA ILE A 414 2.22 -0.36 -18.38
C ILE A 414 0.76 -0.44 -17.90
N HIS A 415 0.60 -0.68 -16.61
CA HIS A 415 -0.65 -0.90 -15.85
C HIS A 415 -1.29 -2.26 -16.06
N GLY A 416 -1.68 -2.58 -17.30
CA GLY A 416 -2.38 -3.83 -17.63
C GLY A 416 -3.63 -4.06 -16.77
N GLN A 417 -4.30 -2.98 -16.35
CA GLN A 417 -5.24 -3.03 -15.23
C GLN A 417 -6.41 -3.99 -15.49
N THR A 418 -6.86 -4.07 -16.74
CA THR A 418 -7.95 -4.95 -17.17
C THR A 418 -7.50 -6.03 -18.17
N LEU A 419 -6.19 -6.36 -18.18
CA LEU A 419 -5.63 -7.44 -18.99
C LEU A 419 -6.51 -8.69 -18.89
N GLN A 420 -6.94 -9.21 -20.04
CA GLN A 420 -7.76 -10.41 -20.10
C GLN A 420 -6.88 -11.66 -20.16
N LYS A 421 -7.38 -12.77 -19.61
CA LYS A 421 -6.67 -14.06 -19.62
C LYS A 421 -6.32 -14.50 -21.03
N GLU A 422 -7.20 -14.22 -21.97
CA GLU A 422 -7.08 -14.56 -23.39
C GLU A 422 -6.01 -13.74 -24.12
N GLN A 423 -5.60 -12.59 -23.56
CA GLN A 423 -4.54 -11.75 -24.13
C GLN A 423 -3.14 -12.22 -23.71
N ILE A 424 -2.99 -12.89 -22.56
CA ILE A 424 -1.70 -13.32 -22.01
C ILE A 424 -0.86 -14.13 -23.02
N PRO A 425 -1.41 -15.11 -23.78
CA PRO A 425 -0.62 -15.85 -24.78
C PRO A 425 0.01 -14.96 -25.86
N GLU A 426 -0.65 -13.86 -26.24
CA GLU A 426 -0.11 -12.92 -27.22
C GLU A 426 1.02 -12.08 -26.63
N LEU A 427 0.93 -11.69 -25.36
CA LEU A 427 2.02 -11.03 -24.64
C LEU A 427 3.26 -11.95 -24.61
N THR A 428 3.09 -13.24 -24.29
CA THR A 428 4.18 -14.22 -24.30
C THR A 428 4.76 -14.41 -25.71
N ARG A 429 3.90 -14.53 -26.74
CA ARG A 429 4.33 -14.72 -28.14
C ARG A 429 5.17 -13.55 -28.65
N LEU A 430 4.84 -12.33 -28.20
CA LEU A 430 5.45 -11.08 -28.65
C LEU A 430 6.52 -10.53 -27.69
N ASP A 431 6.90 -11.29 -26.66
CA ASP A 431 7.86 -10.86 -25.62
C ASP A 431 7.55 -9.46 -25.03
N ILE A 432 6.26 -9.20 -24.78
CA ILE A 432 5.82 -7.94 -24.15
C ILE A 432 5.92 -8.10 -22.64
N TYR A 433 6.74 -7.26 -21.99
CA TYR A 433 6.93 -7.26 -20.54
C TYR A 433 5.78 -6.54 -19.81
N PRO A 434 5.06 -7.20 -18.89
CA PRO A 434 3.99 -6.57 -18.13
C PRO A 434 4.53 -5.84 -16.89
N SER A 435 4.32 -4.52 -16.83
CA SER A 435 4.44 -3.74 -15.60
C SER A 435 3.04 -3.48 -15.05
N LEU A 436 2.66 -4.25 -14.04
CA LEU A 436 1.29 -4.30 -13.51
C LEU A 436 1.11 -3.35 -12.32
N PHE A 437 -0.14 -2.90 -12.10
CA PHE A 437 -0.46 -1.95 -11.02
C PHE A 437 -1.37 -2.52 -9.89
N PRO A 438 -0.96 -3.56 -9.13
CA PRO A 438 -1.78 -4.15 -8.06
C PRO A 438 -2.28 -3.18 -6.99
N MET A 439 -1.63 -2.03 -6.79
CA MET A 439 -2.06 -0.99 -5.84
C MET A 439 -3.52 -0.55 -6.02
N HIS A 440 -4.08 -0.70 -7.22
CA HIS A 440 -5.50 -0.47 -7.47
C HIS A 440 -6.40 -1.36 -6.60
N THR A 441 -5.98 -2.56 -6.20
CA THR A 441 -6.79 -3.38 -5.28
C THR A 441 -6.97 -2.68 -3.95
N PHE A 442 -5.94 -2.01 -3.43
CA PHE A 442 -6.02 -1.28 -2.16
C PHE A 442 -6.77 0.04 -2.32
N TYR A 443 -6.34 0.91 -3.24
CA TYR A 443 -6.90 2.27 -3.35
C TYR A 443 -8.30 2.30 -3.96
N TRP A 444 -8.54 1.50 -5.00
CA TRP A 444 -9.76 1.57 -5.79
C TRP A 444 -10.46 0.22 -5.95
N GLY A 445 -10.10 -0.81 -5.16
CA GLY A 445 -10.68 -2.14 -5.32
C GLY A 445 -12.18 -2.17 -5.05
N ASP A 446 -12.63 -1.47 -4.01
CA ASP A 446 -14.06 -1.31 -3.70
C ASP A 446 -14.78 -0.51 -4.82
N TRP A 447 -14.17 0.58 -5.29
CA TRP A 447 -14.69 1.38 -6.40
C TRP A 447 -14.81 0.58 -7.71
N HIS A 448 -13.82 -0.27 -7.98
CA HIS A 448 -13.82 -1.15 -9.15
C HIS A 448 -14.97 -2.15 -9.11
N ARG A 449 -15.23 -2.74 -7.94
CA ARG A 449 -16.33 -3.69 -7.73
C ARG A 449 -17.70 -3.03 -7.85
N GLU A 450 -17.86 -1.86 -7.23
CA GLU A 450 -19.18 -1.23 -7.05
C GLU A 450 -19.58 -0.30 -8.20
N SER A 451 -18.62 0.23 -8.97
CA SER A 451 -18.88 1.31 -9.94
C SER A 451 -18.20 1.10 -11.29
N VAL A 452 -16.95 0.64 -11.34
CA VAL A 452 -16.18 0.65 -12.59
C VAL A 452 -16.39 -0.63 -13.40
N LEU A 453 -16.07 -1.79 -12.83
CA LEU A 453 -15.94 -3.05 -13.56
C LEU A 453 -17.01 -4.08 -13.17
N GLY A 454 -17.58 -3.95 -11.97
CA GLY A 454 -18.43 -4.98 -11.38
C GLY A 454 -17.59 -6.07 -10.74
N GLU A 455 -18.18 -6.84 -9.81
CA GLU A 455 -17.49 -7.84 -8.98
C GLU A 455 -16.55 -8.78 -9.77
N GLU A 456 -17.05 -9.40 -10.85
CA GLU A 456 -16.32 -10.42 -11.60
C GLU A 456 -15.08 -9.86 -12.29
N ARG A 457 -15.21 -8.75 -13.02
CA ARG A 457 -14.07 -8.12 -13.71
C ARG A 457 -13.13 -7.42 -12.73
N ALA A 458 -13.66 -6.85 -11.65
CA ALA A 458 -12.84 -6.26 -10.59
C ALA A 458 -11.94 -7.30 -9.91
N ALA A 459 -12.42 -8.54 -9.73
CA ALA A 459 -11.63 -9.61 -9.15
C ALA A 459 -10.42 -10.01 -10.00
N TYR A 460 -10.41 -9.71 -11.29
CA TYR A 460 -9.33 -10.07 -12.21
C TYR A 460 -8.38 -8.91 -12.56
N ILE A 461 -8.52 -7.75 -11.89
CA ILE A 461 -7.65 -6.61 -12.21
C ILE A 461 -6.18 -6.90 -11.89
N SER A 462 -5.26 -6.41 -12.71
CA SER A 462 -3.81 -6.62 -12.57
C SER A 462 -3.47 -8.10 -12.28
N PRO A 463 -3.71 -9.03 -13.22
CA PRO A 463 -3.70 -10.48 -12.96
C PRO A 463 -2.27 -11.04 -12.85
N THR A 464 -1.58 -10.74 -11.74
CA THR A 464 -0.16 -11.06 -11.56
C THR A 464 0.12 -12.57 -11.55
N ARG A 465 -0.72 -13.39 -10.90
CA ARG A 465 -0.51 -14.84 -10.82
C ARG A 465 -0.60 -15.51 -12.18
N ASP A 466 -1.65 -15.21 -12.95
CA ASP A 466 -1.86 -15.84 -14.27
C ASP A 466 -0.74 -15.47 -15.24
N VAL A 467 -0.21 -14.24 -15.17
CA VAL A 467 0.92 -13.80 -16.00
C VAL A 467 2.21 -14.51 -15.60
N VAL A 468 2.51 -14.65 -14.30
CA VAL A 468 3.71 -15.39 -13.85
C VAL A 468 3.58 -16.89 -14.17
N ASP A 469 2.37 -17.48 -14.04
CA ASP A 469 2.11 -18.88 -14.42
C ASP A 469 2.27 -19.13 -15.93
N ALA A 470 2.12 -18.10 -16.76
CA ALA A 470 2.46 -18.16 -18.18
C ALA A 470 3.97 -18.12 -18.46
N GLY A 471 4.81 -18.09 -17.42
CA GLY A 471 6.27 -18.07 -17.52
C GLY A 471 6.86 -16.69 -17.79
N MET A 472 6.08 -15.62 -17.58
CA MET A 472 6.51 -14.26 -17.85
C MET A 472 7.12 -13.59 -16.62
N THR A 473 8.14 -12.77 -16.86
CA THR A 473 8.69 -11.81 -15.89
C THR A 473 7.79 -10.58 -15.84
N ILE A 474 7.44 -10.11 -14.64
CA ILE A 474 6.62 -8.90 -14.45
C ILE A 474 7.26 -7.92 -13.48
N THR A 475 6.84 -6.66 -13.54
CA THR A 475 7.06 -5.70 -12.44
C THR A 475 5.72 -5.31 -11.80
N SER A 476 5.78 -4.87 -10.55
CA SER A 476 4.65 -4.24 -9.85
C SER A 476 5.07 -2.85 -9.46
N HIS A 477 4.20 -1.87 -9.67
CA HIS A 477 4.60 -0.46 -9.54
C HIS A 477 3.61 0.37 -8.73
N HIS A 478 4.00 1.61 -8.44
CA HIS A 478 3.20 2.57 -7.66
C HIS A 478 2.69 3.76 -8.48
N ASP A 479 3.25 4.02 -9.65
CA ASP A 479 2.84 5.11 -10.54
C ASP A 479 2.88 6.49 -9.86
N ALA A 480 3.89 6.75 -9.03
CA ALA A 480 3.91 7.97 -8.23
C ALA A 480 4.00 9.19 -9.16
N PRO A 481 3.26 10.27 -8.89
CA PRO A 481 2.53 10.56 -7.64
C PRO A 481 1.06 10.12 -7.58
N VAL A 482 0.56 9.29 -8.49
CA VAL A 482 -0.83 8.76 -8.43
C VAL A 482 -1.08 8.04 -7.10
N THR A 483 -0.12 7.22 -6.68
CA THR A 483 0.02 6.75 -5.30
C THR A 483 1.41 7.08 -4.77
N PHE A 484 1.64 7.01 -3.46
CA PHE A 484 3.00 7.20 -2.94
C PHE A 484 3.95 6.13 -3.46
N PRO A 485 5.25 6.44 -3.61
CA PRO A 485 6.27 5.46 -3.98
C PRO A 485 6.58 4.48 -2.83
N ASN A 486 5.57 3.98 -2.11
CA ASN A 486 5.73 3.10 -0.97
C ASN A 486 5.92 1.64 -1.43
N SER A 487 7.17 1.20 -1.52
CA SER A 487 7.55 -0.17 -1.94
C SER A 487 6.87 -1.27 -1.12
N LEU A 488 6.74 -1.11 0.20
CA LEU A 488 6.07 -2.10 1.04
C LEU A 488 4.57 -2.13 0.82
N ARG A 489 3.97 -1.02 0.37
CA ARG A 489 2.58 -1.03 -0.08
C ARG A 489 2.42 -1.71 -1.44
N VAL A 490 3.35 -1.51 -2.37
CA VAL A 490 3.37 -2.25 -3.64
C VAL A 490 3.47 -3.74 -3.39
N LEU A 491 4.39 -4.15 -2.50
CA LEU A 491 4.52 -5.55 -2.09
C LEU A 491 3.24 -6.07 -1.44
N ASP A 492 2.68 -5.34 -0.48
CA ASP A 492 1.43 -5.69 0.21
C ASP A 492 0.26 -5.85 -0.77
N ALA A 493 0.07 -4.93 -1.70
CA ALA A 493 -0.99 -5.01 -2.70
C ALA A 493 -0.82 -6.21 -3.64
N THR A 494 0.43 -6.52 -4.01
CA THR A 494 0.76 -7.66 -4.89
C THR A 494 0.54 -9.02 -4.19
N VAL A 495 0.84 -9.10 -2.89
CA VAL A 495 0.75 -10.33 -2.09
C VAL A 495 -0.66 -10.54 -1.52
N ASN A 496 -1.28 -9.48 -0.99
CA ASN A 496 -2.50 -9.59 -0.21
C ASN A 496 -3.75 -9.14 -0.99
N ARG A 497 -3.62 -8.18 -1.92
CA ARG A 497 -4.75 -7.68 -2.72
C ARG A 497 -5.98 -7.26 -1.86
N VAL A 498 -5.73 -6.69 -0.69
CA VAL A 498 -6.78 -6.27 0.26
C VAL A 498 -7.23 -4.85 -0.07
N THR A 499 -8.54 -4.66 -0.21
CA THR A 499 -9.16 -3.33 -0.41
C THR A 499 -9.20 -2.52 0.87
N ARG A 500 -9.51 -1.23 0.77
CA ARG A 500 -9.71 -0.35 1.93
C ARG A 500 -10.81 -0.84 2.88
N SER A 501 -11.86 -1.50 2.37
CA SER A 501 -12.91 -2.11 3.20
C SER A 501 -12.49 -3.43 3.88
N GLY A 502 -11.30 -3.95 3.57
CA GLY A 502 -10.81 -5.23 4.07
C GLY A 502 -11.21 -6.43 3.20
N PHE A 503 -11.82 -6.20 2.04
CA PHE A 503 -12.17 -7.26 1.10
C PHE A 503 -10.92 -7.78 0.38
N ILE A 504 -10.83 -9.10 0.16
CA ILE A 504 -9.74 -9.69 -0.64
C ILE A 504 -10.18 -9.74 -2.09
N LEU A 505 -9.62 -8.89 -2.93
CA LEU A 505 -10.01 -8.78 -4.33
C LEU A 505 -9.16 -9.68 -5.22
N GLY A 506 -9.74 -10.76 -5.75
CA GLY A 506 -9.02 -11.70 -6.61
C GLY A 506 -7.96 -12.51 -5.86
N PRO A 507 -8.34 -13.37 -4.90
CA PRO A 507 -7.38 -14.14 -4.10
C PRO A 507 -6.48 -15.04 -4.95
N ASP A 508 -6.96 -15.52 -6.10
CA ASP A 508 -6.20 -16.37 -7.02
C ASP A 508 -5.14 -15.59 -7.80
N GLN A 509 -5.19 -14.26 -7.81
CA GLN A 509 -4.21 -13.39 -8.46
C GLN A 509 -3.13 -12.91 -7.49
N ARG A 510 -2.95 -13.56 -6.33
CA ARG A 510 -1.90 -13.21 -5.37
C ARG A 510 -0.57 -13.84 -5.77
N LEU A 511 0.52 -13.10 -5.55
CA LEU A 511 1.87 -13.68 -5.55
C LEU A 511 2.32 -14.02 -4.14
N THR A 512 3.32 -14.90 -4.04
CA THR A 512 4.05 -15.08 -2.78
C THR A 512 4.86 -13.82 -2.44
N ALA A 513 5.20 -13.62 -1.16
CA ALA A 513 6.04 -12.49 -0.75
C ALA A 513 7.43 -12.49 -1.43
N TYR A 514 7.97 -13.66 -1.76
CA TYR A 514 9.24 -13.76 -2.48
C TYR A 514 9.09 -13.31 -3.93
N GLU A 515 8.10 -13.81 -4.66
CA GLU A 515 7.80 -13.35 -6.02
C GLU A 515 7.48 -11.85 -6.05
N GLY A 516 6.69 -11.34 -5.10
CA GLY A 516 6.43 -9.91 -4.98
C GLY A 516 7.68 -9.06 -4.70
N LEU A 517 8.69 -9.60 -4.02
CA LEU A 517 10.00 -8.93 -3.91
C LEU A 517 10.77 -8.97 -5.23
N LYS A 518 10.67 -10.07 -6.00
CA LYS A 518 11.29 -10.16 -7.34
C LYS A 518 10.77 -9.06 -8.28
N THR A 519 9.47 -8.74 -8.20
CA THR A 519 8.85 -7.66 -9.01
C THR A 519 9.45 -6.27 -8.74
N LEU A 520 10.13 -6.07 -7.61
CA LEU A 520 10.79 -4.82 -7.19
C LEU A 520 12.32 -4.89 -7.25
N THR A 521 12.88 -6.05 -7.61
CA THR A 521 14.34 -6.33 -7.58
C THR A 521 14.79 -6.95 -8.89
N GLU A 522 14.97 -8.28 -8.96
CA GLU A 522 15.49 -8.98 -10.14
C GLU A 522 14.66 -8.69 -11.40
N TRP A 523 13.34 -8.82 -11.33
CA TRP A 523 12.47 -8.65 -12.49
C TRP A 523 12.40 -7.19 -12.96
N ALA A 524 12.53 -6.23 -12.04
CA ALA A 524 12.64 -4.83 -12.39
C ALA A 524 14.00 -4.48 -13.01
N ALA A 525 15.09 -5.12 -12.56
CA ALA A 525 16.39 -5.00 -13.24
C ALA A 525 16.32 -5.54 -14.67
N ILE A 526 15.66 -6.68 -14.90
CA ILE A 526 15.43 -7.25 -16.25
C ILE A 526 14.65 -6.26 -17.14
N GLN A 527 13.58 -5.65 -16.63
CA GLN A 527 12.81 -4.66 -17.40
C GLN A 527 13.69 -3.51 -17.91
N HIS A 528 14.68 -3.09 -17.12
CA HIS A 528 15.58 -1.97 -17.44
C HIS A 528 16.89 -2.37 -18.13
N PHE A 529 17.12 -3.66 -18.40
CA PHE A 529 18.38 -4.21 -18.91
C PHE A 529 19.57 -4.05 -17.96
N GLU A 530 19.33 -4.22 -16.66
CA GLU A 530 20.32 -4.02 -15.59
C GLU A 530 20.57 -5.28 -14.76
N GLU A 531 20.02 -6.42 -15.18
CA GLU A 531 20.12 -7.70 -14.49
C GLU A 531 21.57 -8.18 -14.28
N ASP A 532 22.52 -7.72 -15.09
CA ASP A 532 23.93 -8.09 -14.96
C ASP A 532 24.62 -7.42 -13.75
N TYR A 533 24.13 -6.28 -13.29
CA TYR A 533 24.79 -5.47 -12.26
C TYR A 533 23.88 -4.97 -11.13
N LYS A 534 22.56 -5.16 -11.22
CA LYS A 534 21.57 -4.86 -10.15
C LYS A 534 20.58 -6.01 -9.92
N GLY A 535 19.62 -5.79 -9.03
CA GLY A 535 18.45 -6.65 -8.81
C GLY A 535 18.68 -7.90 -7.94
N THR A 536 19.92 -8.34 -7.77
CA THR A 536 20.29 -9.42 -6.84
C THR A 536 21.59 -9.10 -6.10
N LEU A 537 21.81 -9.74 -4.94
CA LEU A 537 23.07 -9.65 -4.21
C LEU A 537 24.02 -10.75 -4.70
N ALA A 538 24.87 -10.40 -5.67
CA ALA A 538 25.88 -11.30 -6.22
C ALA A 538 27.23 -10.57 -6.36
N VAL A 539 28.33 -11.30 -6.21
CA VAL A 539 29.68 -10.74 -6.32
C VAL A 539 29.86 -10.05 -7.69
N GLY A 540 30.38 -8.83 -7.68
CA GLY A 540 30.59 -7.99 -8.86
C GLY A 540 29.45 -7.02 -9.17
N LYS A 541 28.24 -7.26 -8.65
CA LYS A 541 27.09 -6.35 -8.78
C LYS A 541 27.26 -5.10 -7.90
N LEU A 542 26.48 -4.06 -8.19
CA LEU A 542 26.48 -2.82 -7.41
C LEU A 542 26.01 -3.08 -5.98
N ALA A 543 26.61 -2.38 -5.04
CA ALA A 543 26.23 -2.39 -3.64
C ALA A 543 25.02 -1.47 -3.37
N ASP A 544 23.93 -1.76 -4.08
CA ASP A 544 22.64 -1.10 -3.96
C ASP A 544 21.77 -1.93 -3.00
N PHE A 545 21.47 -1.40 -1.81
CA PHE A 545 20.78 -2.12 -0.75
C PHE A 545 19.58 -1.37 -0.19
N VAL A 546 18.63 -2.13 0.34
CA VAL A 546 17.60 -1.65 1.26
C VAL A 546 17.66 -2.46 2.55
N ILE A 547 17.60 -1.77 3.69
CA ILE A 547 17.51 -2.40 5.01
C ILE A 547 16.11 -2.17 5.58
N LEU A 548 15.42 -3.26 5.91
CA LEU A 548 14.06 -3.27 6.45
C LEU A 548 14.04 -3.63 7.94
N ASP A 549 13.04 -3.10 8.66
CA ASP A 549 12.90 -3.38 10.09
C ASP A 549 12.56 -4.84 10.41
N LYS A 550 11.91 -5.52 9.45
CA LYS A 550 11.46 -6.91 9.51
C LYS A 550 11.60 -7.59 8.16
N ASN A 551 11.67 -8.92 8.18
CA ASN A 551 11.74 -9.75 6.99
C ASN A 551 10.34 -9.96 6.38
N PRO A 552 10.05 -9.49 5.16
CA PRO A 552 8.75 -9.71 4.50
C PRO A 552 8.37 -11.18 4.31
N LEU A 553 9.35 -12.09 4.29
CA LEU A 553 9.15 -13.53 4.11
C LEU A 553 8.84 -14.28 5.41
N LYS A 554 8.98 -13.63 6.57
CA LYS A 554 8.82 -14.27 7.90
C LYS A 554 7.70 -13.66 8.75
N VAL A 555 7.12 -12.54 8.33
CA VAL A 555 5.96 -11.93 9.01
C VAL A 555 4.66 -12.54 8.51
N ASP A 556 3.55 -12.27 9.22
CA ASP A 556 2.22 -12.47 8.64
C ASP A 556 2.10 -11.59 7.38
N PRO A 557 1.81 -12.17 6.20
CA PRO A 557 1.67 -11.41 4.96
C PRO A 557 0.76 -10.19 5.09
N LEU A 558 -0.35 -10.28 5.85
CA LEU A 558 -1.29 -9.16 6.04
C LEU A 558 -0.70 -7.97 6.82
N THR A 559 0.53 -8.09 7.33
CA THR A 559 1.25 -7.04 8.05
C THR A 559 2.44 -6.48 7.27
N ILE A 560 2.66 -6.91 6.02
CA ILE A 560 3.76 -6.43 5.15
C ILE A 560 3.74 -4.90 5.02
N ASN A 561 2.56 -4.29 4.89
CA ASN A 561 2.40 -2.83 4.83
C ASN A 561 2.90 -2.08 6.08
N THR A 562 3.16 -2.76 7.19
CA THR A 562 3.70 -2.17 8.43
C THR A 562 5.22 -2.17 8.49
N ILE A 563 5.87 -2.91 7.59
CA ILE A 563 7.34 -2.98 7.49
C ILE A 563 7.87 -1.61 7.09
N GLN A 564 9.01 -1.24 7.68
CA GLN A 564 9.61 0.07 7.51
C GLN A 564 10.97 -0.07 6.84
N VAL A 565 11.20 0.75 5.82
CA VAL A 565 12.55 0.99 5.30
C VAL A 565 13.31 1.78 6.35
N LEU A 566 14.44 1.21 6.80
CA LEU A 566 15.36 1.83 7.74
C LEU A 566 16.47 2.58 7.02
N GLU A 567 17.04 1.97 5.98
CA GLU A 567 18.14 2.56 5.23
C GLU A 567 18.02 2.20 3.74
N THR A 568 18.46 3.12 2.90
CA THR A 568 18.64 2.91 1.46
C THR A 568 20.05 3.32 1.10
N ILE A 569 20.75 2.44 0.40
CA ILE A 569 22.17 2.53 0.14
C ILE A 569 22.36 2.40 -1.38
N LYS A 570 23.00 3.39 -2.01
CA LYS A 570 23.36 3.39 -3.43
C LYS A 570 24.87 3.29 -3.53
N GLU A 571 25.37 2.23 -4.17
CA GLU A 571 26.81 2.01 -4.39
C GLU A 571 27.63 2.16 -3.08
N GLY A 572 27.17 1.50 -2.02
CA GLY A 572 27.79 1.55 -0.70
C GLY A 572 27.59 2.85 0.08
N LYS A 573 26.96 3.87 -0.51
CA LYS A 573 26.67 5.16 0.15
C LYS A 573 25.23 5.21 0.63
N MET A 574 25.04 5.52 1.91
CA MET A 574 23.71 5.74 2.48
C MET A 574 23.08 7.01 1.88
N VAL A 575 21.97 6.84 1.18
CA VAL A 575 21.20 7.93 0.55
C VAL A 575 19.90 8.23 1.28
N TYR A 576 19.45 7.30 2.12
CA TYR A 576 18.38 7.52 3.07
C TYR A 576 18.69 6.78 4.36
N GLN A 577 18.42 7.44 5.47
CA GLN A 577 18.29 6.81 6.77
C GLN A 577 16.99 7.30 7.38
N LYS A 578 16.16 6.35 7.80
CA LYS A 578 15.02 6.66 8.63
C LYS A 578 15.54 7.30 9.90
N GLU A 579 15.12 8.52 10.15
CA GLU A 579 15.44 9.18 11.41
C GLU A 579 14.96 8.28 12.55
N ASN A 580 15.92 7.76 13.30
CA ASN A 580 15.64 7.10 14.56
C ASN A 580 15.04 8.16 15.49
N MET A 581 13.72 8.28 15.52
CA MET A 581 12.99 8.80 16.69
C MET A 581 13.10 7.82 17.89
N SER A 582 14.16 7.02 17.94
CA SER A 582 14.55 6.12 19.01
C SER A 582 15.86 6.58 19.62
N GLY A 583 15.86 7.78 20.23
CA GLY A 583 16.48 7.83 21.55
C GLY A 583 15.66 6.96 22.50
N ASN A 584 16.25 6.34 23.50
CA ASN A 584 15.44 5.65 24.51
C ASN A 584 14.57 6.70 25.21
N TRP A 585 13.26 6.55 25.10
CA TRP A 585 12.34 7.31 25.92
C TRP A 585 12.53 6.85 27.37
N ASN A 586 13.15 7.70 28.17
CA ASN A 586 13.31 7.42 29.59
C ASN A 586 12.11 8.02 30.31
N GLN A 587 11.46 7.22 31.16
CA GLN A 587 10.52 7.77 32.12
C GLN A 587 11.30 8.75 33.00
N THR A 588 10.80 9.99 33.08
CA THR A 588 11.51 11.07 33.76
C THR A 588 10.69 11.53 34.96
N ALA A 589 11.38 11.95 36.02
CA ALA A 589 10.75 12.75 37.05
C ALA A 589 10.31 14.10 36.46
N ILE A 590 9.28 14.70 37.06
CA ILE A 590 8.82 16.04 36.69
C ILE A 590 9.78 17.06 37.32
N GLU A 591 10.89 17.29 36.64
CA GLU A 591 11.87 18.34 36.96
C GLU A 591 11.49 19.66 36.27
N ASP A 592 12.16 20.76 36.60
CA ASP A 592 11.76 22.11 36.16
C ASP A 592 11.59 22.23 34.64
N ASP A 593 12.47 21.59 33.85
CA ASP A 593 12.41 21.63 32.38
C ASP A 593 11.25 20.81 31.79
N VAL A 594 10.91 19.68 32.43
CA VAL A 594 9.78 18.81 32.08
C VAL A 594 8.46 19.48 32.46
N GLN A 595 8.41 20.13 33.63
CA GLN A 595 7.24 20.87 34.09
C GLN A 595 6.97 22.09 33.20
N GLU A 596 8.01 22.81 32.79
CA GLU A 596 7.91 23.92 31.82
C GLU A 596 7.32 23.44 30.49
N ALA A 597 7.84 22.34 29.94
CA ALA A 597 7.35 21.76 28.69
C ALA A 597 5.89 21.26 28.79
N LEU A 598 5.50 20.66 29.93
CA LEU A 598 4.14 20.23 30.18
C LEU A 598 3.17 21.42 30.29
N ASN A 599 3.55 22.48 31.00
CA ASN A 599 2.76 23.70 31.12
C ASN A 599 2.56 24.37 29.76
N PHE A 600 3.62 24.41 28.96
CA PHE A 600 3.55 24.87 27.57
C PHE A 600 2.55 24.02 26.77
N ALA A 601 2.62 22.68 26.85
CA ALA A 601 1.67 21.80 26.16
C ALA A 601 0.22 22.08 26.55
N ILE A 602 -0.07 22.19 27.85
CA ILE A 602 -1.42 22.47 28.36
C ILE A 602 -1.90 23.82 27.84
N GLN A 603 -1.06 24.86 27.89
CA GLN A 603 -1.42 26.19 27.41
C GLN A 603 -1.75 26.20 25.90
N GLN A 604 -1.01 25.43 25.10
CA GLN A 604 -1.23 25.30 23.65
C GLN A 604 -2.41 24.37 23.29
N ILE A 605 -2.80 23.47 24.19
CA ILE A 605 -3.92 22.54 23.99
C ILE A 605 -5.24 23.17 24.46
N ASN A 606 -5.28 23.66 25.69
CA ASN A 606 -6.45 24.28 26.28
C ASN A 606 -6.05 25.30 27.35
N PRO A 607 -5.95 26.60 27.03
CA PRO A 607 -5.43 27.63 27.94
C PRO A 607 -6.32 27.89 29.16
N ASN A 608 -7.58 27.43 29.14
CA ASN A 608 -8.55 27.64 30.22
C ASN A 608 -8.65 26.44 31.18
N ALA A 609 -8.03 25.32 30.85
CA ALA A 609 -8.07 24.10 31.66
C ALA A 609 -6.81 23.97 32.52
N LYS A 610 -6.94 23.31 33.68
CA LYS A 610 -5.81 23.00 34.57
C LYS A 610 -5.45 21.53 34.47
N LEU A 611 -4.19 21.22 34.75
CA LEU A 611 -3.73 19.84 34.89
C LEU A 611 -4.43 19.17 36.08
N LYS A 612 -5.06 18.01 35.84
CA LYS A 612 -5.61 17.15 36.90
C LYS A 612 -4.62 16.06 37.29
N GLU A 613 -4.04 15.38 36.30
CA GLU A 613 -3.18 14.21 36.53
C GLU A 613 -2.18 14.04 35.39
N ILE A 614 -0.95 13.64 35.71
CA ILE A 614 0.05 13.19 34.73
C ILE A 614 0.05 11.66 34.74
N ILE A 615 -0.27 11.06 33.59
CA ILE A 615 -0.30 9.60 33.39
C ILE A 615 1.10 9.11 33.03
N SER A 616 1.81 9.82 32.15
CA SER A 616 3.21 9.55 31.85
C SER A 616 3.94 10.80 31.39
N ALA A 617 5.20 10.92 31.78
CA ALA A 617 6.15 11.87 31.21
C ALA A 617 7.41 11.11 30.84
N LYS A 618 7.81 11.22 29.57
CA LYS A 618 9.03 10.63 29.06
C LYS A 618 9.88 11.72 28.42
N LYS A 619 11.19 11.58 28.52
CA LYS A 619 12.16 12.50 27.95
C LYS A 619 13.09 11.75 27.00
N GLN A 620 13.45 12.40 25.90
CA GLN A 620 14.32 11.87 24.88
C GLN A 620 15.20 13.00 24.31
N VAL A 621 16.50 12.74 24.13
CA VAL A 621 17.45 13.72 23.57
C VAL A 621 17.77 13.32 22.12
N VAL A 622 17.10 13.96 21.16
CA VAL A 622 17.31 13.74 19.71
C VAL A 622 17.11 15.10 19.03
N LYS A 623 18.20 15.67 18.49
CA LYS A 623 18.25 17.02 17.87
C LYS A 623 17.64 18.15 18.75
N GLY A 624 17.64 18.00 20.07
CA GLY A 624 16.94 18.87 21.02
C GLY A 624 16.40 18.04 22.19
N LEU A 625 15.56 18.63 23.06
CA LEU A 625 14.86 17.88 24.12
C LEU A 625 13.43 17.61 23.70
N ASN A 626 13.07 16.33 23.61
CA ASN A 626 11.73 15.88 23.32
C ASN A 626 11.08 15.38 24.61
N TYR A 627 9.82 15.76 24.80
CA TYR A 627 9.01 15.39 25.94
C TYR A 627 7.70 14.76 25.44
N ASP A 628 7.44 13.51 25.81
CA ASP A 628 6.20 12.81 25.52
C ASP A 628 5.37 12.75 26.80
N PHE A 629 4.25 13.46 26.77
CA PHE A 629 3.33 13.56 27.88
C PHE A 629 2.03 12.84 27.57
N ARG A 630 1.53 12.14 28.58
CA ARG A 630 0.14 11.73 28.69
C ARG A 630 -0.43 12.30 29.97
N PHE A 631 -1.50 13.07 29.88
CA PHE A 631 -2.08 13.74 31.04
C PHE A 631 -3.57 13.98 30.88
N THR A 632 -4.24 14.20 32.01
CA THR A 632 -5.67 14.50 32.10
C THR A 632 -5.85 15.91 32.63
N LEU A 633 -6.74 16.67 32.01
CA LEU A 633 -7.15 18.01 32.41
C LEU A 633 -8.32 17.96 33.40
N ASP A 634 -8.54 19.05 34.14
CA ASP A 634 -9.61 19.22 35.13
C ASP A 634 -11.02 19.15 34.53
N ASN A 635 -11.16 19.46 33.25
CA ASN A 635 -12.38 19.27 32.45
C ASN A 635 -12.64 17.80 32.04
N GLY A 636 -11.76 16.87 32.41
CA GLY A 636 -11.89 15.43 32.13
C GLY A 636 -11.27 14.95 30.81
N GLU A 637 -10.66 15.82 30.02
CA GLU A 637 -10.01 15.42 28.77
C GLU A 637 -8.64 14.80 29.01
N THR A 638 -8.35 13.67 28.36
CA THR A 638 -6.99 13.07 28.34
C THR A 638 -6.32 13.33 27.00
N TRP A 639 -5.06 13.71 27.05
CA TRP A 639 -4.26 14.10 25.88
C TRP A 639 -2.93 13.35 25.86
N ASN A 640 -2.47 13.00 24.66
CA ASN A 640 -1.05 12.80 24.39
C ASN A 640 -0.50 14.10 23.78
N ALA A 641 0.66 14.54 24.25
CA ALA A 641 1.35 15.71 23.74
C ALA A 641 2.84 15.40 23.59
N LEU A 642 3.36 15.62 22.38
CA LEU A 642 4.78 15.59 22.08
C LEU A 642 5.28 17.03 21.98
N VAL A 643 6.11 17.45 22.93
CA VAL A 643 6.73 18.77 22.98
C VAL A 643 8.19 18.63 22.62
N TYR A 644 8.68 19.54 21.79
CA TYR A 644 10.08 19.60 21.40
C TYR A 644 10.67 20.94 21.81
N ARG A 645 11.86 20.89 22.37
CA ARG A 645 12.72 22.05 22.65
C ARG A 645 13.88 22.00 21.69
N ASP A 646 13.98 23.01 20.82
CA ASP A 646 15.11 23.13 19.89
C ASP A 646 16.41 23.55 20.60
N LEU A 647 17.52 23.54 19.85
CA LEU A 647 18.85 23.89 20.36
C LEU A 647 18.95 25.36 20.82
N ASP A 648 18.04 26.21 20.35
CA ASP A 648 17.90 27.61 20.77
C ASP A 648 16.97 27.79 21.98
N SER A 649 16.61 26.67 22.63
CA SER A 649 15.76 26.58 23.83
C SER A 649 14.29 26.95 23.65
N ASN A 650 13.78 27.05 22.41
CA ASN A 650 12.37 27.34 22.15
C ASN A 650 11.52 26.08 22.21
N LEU A 651 10.38 26.14 22.91
CA LEU A 651 9.40 25.05 22.97
C LEU A 651 8.41 25.12 21.79
N LYS A 652 8.16 23.96 21.18
CA LYS A 652 7.21 23.76 20.10
C LYS A 652 6.37 22.52 20.39
N LEU A 653 5.06 22.61 20.13
CA LEU A 653 4.17 21.47 20.28
C LEU A 653 4.18 20.70 18.95
N ASN A 654 4.93 19.62 18.89
CA ASN A 654 5.11 18.84 17.67
C ASN A 654 3.89 17.98 17.34
N LYS A 655 3.24 17.41 18.37
CA LYS A 655 2.04 16.60 18.18
C LYS A 655 1.13 16.78 19.39
N LYS A 656 -0.17 16.93 19.14
CA LYS A 656 -1.20 16.73 20.16
C LYS A 656 -2.25 15.79 19.61
N SER A 657 -2.73 14.89 20.43
CA SER A 657 -3.91 14.10 20.11
C SER A 657 -4.76 14.02 21.35
N LYS A 658 -6.01 14.49 21.25
CA LYS A 658 -7.02 14.17 22.24
C LYS A 658 -7.21 12.66 22.19
N ILE A 659 -7.08 11.99 23.33
CA ILE A 659 -7.39 10.58 23.40
C ILE A 659 -8.90 10.46 23.33
N ALA A 660 -9.43 10.33 22.11
CA ALA A 660 -10.73 9.73 21.90
C ALA A 660 -10.59 8.27 22.31
N LEU A 661 -11.34 7.84 23.33
CA LEU A 661 -11.21 6.51 23.89
C LEU A 661 -11.36 5.43 22.80
N ALA A 662 -10.49 4.42 22.87
CA ALA A 662 -10.23 3.43 21.85
C ALA A 662 -11.45 2.52 21.58
N GLY A 663 -11.98 2.58 20.36
CA GLY A 663 -13.09 1.76 19.87
C GLY A 663 -12.74 0.31 19.51
N GLY A 664 -11.69 -0.27 20.10
CA GLY A 664 -11.36 -1.69 19.94
C GLY A 664 -12.04 -2.56 20.99
N TRP A 665 -12.50 -3.75 20.62
CA TRP A 665 -12.94 -4.76 21.57
C TRP A 665 -11.72 -5.47 22.17
N SER A 666 -11.63 -5.49 23.50
CA SER A 666 -10.61 -6.24 24.24
C SER A 666 -11.27 -7.36 25.04
N ASP A 667 -10.67 -8.55 25.03
CA ASP A 667 -11.07 -9.62 25.95
C ASP A 667 -10.77 -9.17 27.40
N VAL A 668 -11.70 -9.42 28.32
CA VAL A 668 -11.59 -8.99 29.72
C VAL A 668 -11.93 -10.13 30.69
N SER A 669 -11.28 -10.13 31.85
CA SER A 669 -11.68 -10.99 32.97
C SER A 669 -12.99 -10.50 33.59
N ILE A 670 -13.74 -11.41 34.21
CA ILE A 670 -15.01 -11.08 34.88
C ILE A 670 -14.72 -10.57 36.29
N GLU A 671 -14.28 -9.32 36.37
CA GLU A 671 -14.01 -8.61 37.62
C GLU A 671 -14.68 -7.24 37.58
N ASN A 672 -15.01 -6.69 38.75
CA ASN A 672 -15.52 -5.33 38.93
C ASN A 672 -16.72 -4.98 38.00
N ASP A 673 -16.52 -4.06 37.06
CA ASP A 673 -17.58 -3.44 36.24
C ASP A 673 -18.18 -4.37 35.19
N VAL A 674 -17.43 -5.38 34.72
CA VAL A 674 -17.92 -6.42 33.80
C VAL A 674 -18.88 -7.37 34.51
N GLN A 675 -18.61 -7.69 35.78
CA GLN A 675 -19.50 -8.52 36.60
C GLN A 675 -20.83 -7.82 36.88
N GLU A 676 -20.80 -6.50 37.09
CA GLU A 676 -22.01 -5.69 37.25
C GLU A 676 -22.86 -5.66 35.97
N ALA A 677 -22.24 -5.43 34.81
CA ALA A 677 -22.91 -5.48 33.51
C ALA A 677 -23.50 -6.87 33.20
N LEU A 678 -22.79 -7.94 33.57
CA LEU A 678 -23.26 -9.31 33.43
C LEU A 678 -24.46 -9.62 34.32
N ASN A 679 -24.42 -9.19 35.58
CA ASN A 679 -25.54 -9.37 36.51
C ASN A 679 -26.79 -8.61 36.03
N PHE A 680 -26.60 -7.36 35.59
CA PHE A 680 -27.65 -6.56 34.96
C PHE A 680 -28.25 -7.28 33.75
N ALA A 681 -27.42 -7.78 32.83
CA ALA A 681 -27.88 -8.52 31.66
C ALA A 681 -28.71 -9.76 32.02
N ILE A 682 -28.27 -10.56 32.99
CA ILE A 682 -29.00 -11.76 33.44
C ILE A 682 -30.35 -11.36 34.05
N GLN A 683 -30.37 -10.35 34.91
CA GLN A 683 -31.57 -9.88 35.59
C GLN A 683 -32.62 -9.35 34.59
N GLU A 684 -32.19 -8.59 33.59
CA GLU A 684 -33.07 -8.04 32.54
C GLU A 684 -33.56 -9.08 31.53
N ILE A 685 -32.82 -10.17 31.34
CA ILE A 685 -33.16 -11.22 30.38
C ILE A 685 -34.07 -12.29 30.99
N ASN A 686 -33.78 -12.74 32.21
CA ASN A 686 -34.53 -13.81 32.86
C ASN A 686 -34.35 -13.80 34.38
N THR A 687 -35.33 -13.24 35.10
CA THR A 687 -35.29 -13.06 36.56
C THR A 687 -35.27 -14.35 37.38
N ASN A 688 -35.58 -15.50 36.77
CA ASN A 688 -35.70 -16.79 37.46
C ASN A 688 -34.55 -17.77 37.17
N ALA A 689 -33.57 -17.38 36.36
CA ALA A 689 -32.45 -18.25 35.97
C ALA A 689 -31.11 -17.67 36.44
N SER A 690 -30.25 -18.52 37.00
CA SER A 690 -28.90 -18.14 37.43
C SER A 690 -27.83 -18.51 36.41
N LEU A 691 -26.73 -17.77 36.42
CA LEU A 691 -25.57 -18.00 35.56
C LEU A 691 -24.96 -19.39 35.80
N LYS A 692 -24.80 -20.17 34.73
CA LYS A 692 -24.06 -21.44 34.73
C LYS A 692 -22.60 -21.25 34.39
N LYS A 693 -22.32 -20.48 33.33
CA LYS A 693 -20.97 -20.27 32.80
C LYS A 693 -20.90 -19.01 31.93
N VAL A 694 -19.84 -18.22 32.06
CA VAL A 694 -19.48 -17.20 31.05
C VAL A 694 -18.67 -17.86 29.93
N ILE A 695 -19.07 -17.61 28.69
CA ILE A 695 -18.44 -18.15 27.48
C ILE A 695 -17.40 -17.16 26.94
N SER A 696 -17.75 -15.88 26.87
CA SER A 696 -16.82 -14.79 26.54
C SER A 696 -17.30 -13.47 27.15
N ALA A 697 -16.37 -12.59 27.45
CA ALA A 697 -16.66 -11.20 27.75
C ALA A 697 -15.61 -10.31 27.08
N LYS A 698 -16.09 -9.36 26.29
CA LYS A 698 -15.27 -8.33 25.70
C LYS A 698 -15.77 -6.97 26.18
N LYS A 699 -14.85 -6.03 26.26
CA LYS A 699 -15.14 -4.63 26.60
C LYS A 699 -14.61 -3.73 25.51
N GLN A 700 -15.39 -2.73 25.16
CA GLN A 700 -15.02 -1.67 24.23
C GLN A 700 -15.32 -0.33 24.88
N VAL A 701 -14.39 0.61 24.79
CA VAL A 701 -14.57 1.95 25.33
C VAL A 701 -15.01 2.88 24.20
N VAL A 702 -16.20 3.47 24.35
CA VAL A 702 -16.79 4.41 23.38
C VAL A 702 -17.13 5.71 24.13
N LYS A 703 -18.25 6.40 23.82
CA LYS A 703 -18.80 7.49 24.66
C LYS A 703 -19.44 6.96 25.97
N GLY A 704 -18.88 5.90 26.53
CA GLY A 704 -19.40 5.01 27.59
C GLY A 704 -18.64 3.68 27.54
N LEU A 705 -19.14 2.62 28.18
CA LEU A 705 -18.57 1.27 28.10
C LEU A 705 -19.54 0.31 27.43
N ASN A 706 -19.11 -0.32 26.33
CA ASN A 706 -19.81 -1.46 25.75
C ASN A 706 -19.21 -2.76 26.31
N TYR A 707 -20.07 -3.70 26.68
CA TYR A 707 -19.73 -5.06 27.08
C TYR A 707 -20.43 -6.06 26.16
N ASP A 708 -19.66 -6.83 25.40
CA ASP A 708 -20.16 -7.95 24.61
C ASP A 708 -20.00 -9.23 25.45
N LEU A 709 -21.13 -9.70 25.97
CA LEU A 709 -21.20 -10.76 26.95
C LEU A 709 -21.87 -11.98 26.33
N LYS A 710 -21.15 -13.10 26.30
CA LYS A 710 -21.72 -14.41 25.94
C LYS A 710 -21.72 -15.31 27.15
N PHE A 711 -22.88 -15.80 27.57
CA PHE A 711 -23.01 -16.61 28.77
C PHE A 711 -24.14 -17.64 28.68
N MET A 712 -24.06 -18.64 29.54
CA MET A 712 -25.00 -19.75 29.65
C MET A 712 -25.72 -19.70 31.00
N LEU A 713 -27.03 -19.85 30.98
CA LEU A 713 -27.88 -19.94 32.17
C LEU A 713 -28.10 -21.41 32.58
N ASN A 714 -28.52 -21.64 33.83
CA ASN A 714 -28.73 -22.98 34.38
C ASN A 714 -29.85 -23.79 33.71
N ASN A 715 -30.77 -23.11 33.02
CA ASN A 715 -31.80 -23.72 32.18
C ASN A 715 -31.29 -24.16 30.78
N GLY A 716 -29.99 -23.96 30.48
CA GLY A 716 -29.35 -24.38 29.23
C GLY A 716 -29.38 -23.35 28.09
N GLU A 717 -29.97 -22.18 28.31
CA GLU A 717 -29.96 -21.09 27.33
C GLU A 717 -28.57 -20.45 27.21
N ILE A 718 -28.13 -20.16 25.99
CA ILE A 718 -26.97 -19.30 25.72
C ILE A 718 -27.45 -17.96 25.20
N TRP A 719 -26.93 -16.89 25.79
CA TRP A 719 -27.21 -15.53 25.42
C TRP A 719 -25.92 -14.84 24.98
N SER A 720 -26.03 -14.07 23.89
CA SER A 720 -25.07 -13.04 23.47
C SER A 720 -25.75 -11.70 23.68
N VAL A 721 -25.16 -10.84 24.50
CA VAL A 721 -25.78 -9.60 24.99
C VAL A 721 -24.78 -8.47 24.91
N LEU A 722 -25.19 -7.38 24.28
CA LEU A 722 -24.44 -6.13 24.26
C LEU A 722 -25.02 -5.20 25.33
N VAL A 723 -24.22 -4.89 26.35
CA VAL A 723 -24.60 -3.98 27.44
C VAL A 723 -23.83 -2.68 27.28
N TYR A 724 -24.51 -1.55 27.32
CA TYR A 724 -23.92 -0.23 27.32
C TYR A 724 -24.03 0.43 28.70
N ARG A 725 -22.92 0.96 29.21
CA ARG A 725 -22.85 1.84 30.38
C ARG A 725 -22.59 3.26 29.93
N ASP A 726 -23.49 4.19 30.27
CA ASP A 726 -23.26 5.61 30.01
C ASP A 726 -22.22 6.23 30.99
N LEU A 727 -21.90 7.50 30.79
CA LEU A 727 -20.92 8.22 31.61
C LEU A 727 -21.41 8.49 33.05
N ASP A 728 -22.71 8.43 33.29
CA ASP A 728 -23.33 8.57 34.61
C ASP A 728 -23.42 7.22 35.35
N GLY A 729 -22.99 6.13 34.70
CA GLY A 729 -22.90 4.79 35.26
C GLY A 729 -24.13 3.91 35.02
N ASN A 730 -25.16 4.41 34.31
CA ASN A 730 -26.39 3.66 34.06
C ASN A 730 -26.17 2.59 32.99
N LEU A 731 -26.74 1.39 33.21
CA LEU A 731 -26.64 0.25 32.30
C LEU A 731 -27.91 0.09 31.44
N SER A 732 -27.72 -0.30 30.19
CA SER A 732 -28.80 -0.62 29.25
C SER A 732 -28.38 -1.75 28.31
N ILE A 733 -29.34 -2.59 27.88
CA ILE A 733 -29.08 -3.60 26.84
C ILE A 733 -29.34 -2.95 25.47
N THR A 734 -28.32 -2.91 24.63
CA THR A 734 -28.41 -2.36 23.26
C THR A 734 -28.73 -3.46 22.24
N GLU A 735 -28.23 -4.68 22.44
CA GLU A 735 -28.53 -5.85 21.62
C GLU A 735 -28.61 -7.12 22.47
N LYS A 736 -29.47 -8.07 22.09
CA LYS A 736 -29.48 -9.41 22.68
C LYS A 736 -29.93 -10.47 21.68
N ALA A 737 -29.24 -11.60 21.67
CA ALA A 737 -29.57 -12.78 20.87
C ALA A 737 -29.50 -14.05 21.73
N LYS A 738 -30.52 -14.89 21.61
CA LYS A 738 -30.57 -16.21 22.26
C LYS A 738 -30.14 -17.27 21.24
N THR A 739 -29.16 -18.09 21.61
CA THR A 739 -28.74 -19.26 20.82
C THR A 739 -28.97 -20.52 21.67
N THR A 740 -29.51 -21.57 21.07
CA THR A 740 -29.53 -22.92 21.67
C THR A 740 -28.38 -23.74 21.08
N MET A 741 -27.60 -24.44 21.91
CA MET A 741 -26.37 -25.12 21.46
C MET A 741 -26.64 -26.16 20.35
N PRO A 742 -25.81 -26.21 19.29
CA PRO A 742 -25.74 -27.37 18.41
C PRO A 742 -24.91 -28.48 19.08
N GLY A 743 -25.49 -29.67 19.20
CA GLY A 743 -24.73 -30.90 19.46
C GLY A 743 -24.93 -31.65 20.79
N GLY A 744 -25.76 -31.20 21.73
CA GLY A 744 -26.10 -31.96 22.94
C GLY A 744 -27.51 -32.57 22.87
N TRP A 745 -27.71 -33.78 23.42
CA TRP A 745 -29.07 -34.31 23.65
C TRP A 745 -29.71 -33.57 24.83
N SER A 746 -30.79 -32.84 24.59
CA SER A 746 -31.62 -32.23 25.63
C SER A 746 -32.92 -33.00 25.77
N ASP A 747 -33.46 -33.09 26.99
CA ASP A 747 -34.84 -33.56 27.16
C ASP A 747 -35.78 -32.65 26.36
N THR A 748 -36.77 -33.25 25.70
CA THR A 748 -37.72 -32.51 24.86
C THR A 748 -39.13 -32.97 25.16
N GLU A 749 -40.07 -32.04 25.09
CA GLU A 749 -41.48 -32.35 25.30
C GLU A 749 -42.02 -33.25 24.19
N ILE A 750 -43.06 -34.03 24.48
CA ILE A 750 -43.70 -34.93 23.52
C ILE A 750 -44.62 -34.10 22.60
N THR A 751 -44.00 -33.38 21.67
CA THR A 751 -44.68 -32.60 20.64
C THR A 751 -45.21 -33.48 19.52
N ASP A 752 -46.03 -32.92 18.63
CA ASP A 752 -46.55 -33.66 17.47
C ASP A 752 -45.44 -34.16 16.53
N ASP A 753 -44.30 -33.46 16.54
CA ASP A 753 -43.10 -33.82 15.80
C ASP A 753 -42.41 -35.07 16.40
N VAL A 754 -42.34 -35.14 17.73
CA VAL A 754 -41.85 -36.33 18.45
C VAL A 754 -42.78 -37.52 18.25
N LYS A 755 -44.10 -37.28 18.23
CA LYS A 755 -45.10 -38.31 17.90
C LYS A 755 -44.94 -38.78 16.46
N ALA A 756 -44.75 -37.88 15.50
CA ALA A 756 -44.51 -38.20 14.10
C ALA A 756 -43.23 -39.02 13.92
N ALA A 757 -42.13 -38.64 14.58
CA ALA A 757 -40.89 -39.40 14.59
C ALA A 757 -41.08 -40.80 15.18
N THR A 758 -41.84 -40.93 16.29
CA THR A 758 -42.14 -42.23 16.91
C THR A 758 -43.00 -43.11 16.00
N ASN A 759 -44.04 -42.55 15.39
CA ASN A 759 -44.89 -43.25 14.43
C ASN A 759 -44.11 -43.69 13.18
N TYR A 760 -43.14 -42.89 12.75
CA TYR A 760 -42.24 -43.26 11.67
C TYR A 760 -41.42 -44.50 12.05
N VAL A 761 -40.87 -44.58 13.27
CA VAL A 761 -40.17 -45.78 13.76
C VAL A 761 -41.10 -47.00 13.74
N LEU A 762 -42.30 -46.88 14.30
CA LEU A 762 -43.27 -47.97 14.35
C LEU A 762 -43.64 -48.48 12.95
N SER A 763 -43.78 -47.58 11.97
CA SER A 763 -44.06 -47.95 10.58
C SER A 763 -42.97 -48.80 9.92
N LYS A 764 -41.74 -48.78 10.46
CA LYS A 764 -40.60 -49.55 9.99
C LYS A 764 -40.34 -50.82 10.80
N MET A 765 -41.07 -51.03 11.90
CA MET A 765 -40.98 -52.25 12.70
C MET A 765 -41.93 -53.32 12.16
N ASN A 766 -41.39 -54.50 11.82
CA ASN A 766 -42.22 -55.63 11.40
C ASN A 766 -43.00 -56.20 12.60
N ASN A 767 -44.33 -56.31 12.47
CA ASN A 767 -45.24 -56.88 13.47
C ASN A 767 -45.21 -56.21 14.87
N ALA A 768 -45.06 -54.88 14.93
CA ALA A 768 -45.15 -54.16 16.20
C ALA A 768 -46.60 -54.09 16.73
N SER A 769 -46.78 -54.31 18.04
CA SER A 769 -48.03 -53.96 18.75
C SER A 769 -48.27 -52.44 18.69
N ALA A 770 -49.52 -51.99 18.90
CA ALA A 770 -49.84 -50.57 18.92
C ALA A 770 -49.07 -49.81 20.01
N LEU A 771 -48.80 -48.53 19.75
CA LEU A 771 -48.16 -47.61 20.70
C LEU A 771 -49.07 -47.41 21.91
N LYS A 772 -48.55 -47.70 23.11
CA LYS A 772 -49.24 -47.41 24.37
C LYS A 772 -48.95 -45.98 24.82
N GLU A 773 -47.67 -45.63 24.94
CA GLU A 773 -47.24 -44.26 25.27
C GLU A 773 -45.80 -43.98 24.84
N ILE A 774 -45.46 -42.70 24.71
CA ILE A 774 -44.06 -42.24 24.62
C ILE A 774 -43.59 -41.96 26.04
N VAL A 775 -42.61 -42.72 26.51
CA VAL A 775 -42.08 -42.69 27.88
C VAL A 775 -41.15 -41.50 28.08
N SER A 776 -40.28 -41.22 27.10
CA SER A 776 -39.41 -40.04 27.12
C SER A 776 -38.92 -39.69 25.73
N ALA A 777 -38.55 -38.42 25.54
CA ALA A 777 -37.93 -37.95 24.32
C ALA A 777 -36.76 -37.01 24.64
N LYS A 778 -35.70 -37.12 23.85
CA LYS A 778 -34.62 -36.14 23.79
C LYS A 778 -34.47 -35.64 22.35
N SER A 779 -34.03 -34.40 22.17
CA SER A 779 -33.70 -33.84 20.87
C SER A 779 -32.26 -33.35 20.81
N GLN A 780 -31.67 -33.37 19.61
CA GLN A 780 -30.33 -32.86 19.33
C GLN A 780 -30.32 -32.29 17.91
N VAL A 781 -29.86 -31.05 17.72
CA VAL A 781 -29.80 -30.40 16.39
C VAL A 781 -28.41 -30.62 15.77
N VAL A 782 -28.32 -31.55 14.82
CA VAL A 782 -27.10 -31.88 14.04
C VAL A 782 -27.54 -32.32 12.63
N LYS A 783 -27.26 -31.52 11.60
CA LYS A 783 -27.67 -31.78 10.20
C LYS A 783 -29.16 -32.18 10.11
N GLY A 784 -30.03 -31.36 10.68
CA GLY A 784 -31.45 -31.67 10.97
C GLY A 784 -31.72 -31.78 12.48
N ILE A 785 -32.91 -32.23 12.87
CA ILE A 785 -33.27 -32.50 14.26
C ILE A 785 -33.29 -34.00 14.50
N ASN A 786 -32.40 -34.48 15.37
CA ASN A 786 -32.40 -35.85 15.85
C ASN A 786 -33.31 -35.97 17.07
N TYR A 787 -34.17 -36.97 17.09
CA TYR A 787 -34.99 -37.36 18.23
C TYR A 787 -34.57 -38.73 18.73
N LYS A 788 -34.32 -38.84 20.03
CA LYS A 788 -34.15 -40.12 20.73
C LYS A 788 -35.40 -40.36 21.53
N VAL A 789 -36.23 -41.27 21.06
CA VAL A 789 -37.55 -41.56 21.63
C VAL A 789 -37.52 -42.91 22.35
N THR A 790 -38.02 -42.94 23.57
CA THR A 790 -38.31 -44.17 24.32
C THR A 790 -39.81 -44.30 24.46
N PHE A 791 -40.37 -45.43 24.06
CA PHE A 791 -41.81 -45.65 24.02
C PHE A 791 -42.18 -47.07 24.42
N SER A 792 -43.39 -47.24 24.95
CA SER A 792 -43.95 -48.55 25.32
C SER A 792 -45.08 -48.95 24.36
N LEU A 793 -45.18 -50.24 24.09
CA LEU A 793 -46.25 -50.82 23.28
C LEU A 793 -47.32 -51.47 24.17
N GLU A 794 -48.52 -51.75 23.63
CA GLU A 794 -49.62 -52.34 24.39
C GLU A 794 -49.30 -53.71 25.01
N ASN A 795 -48.35 -54.45 24.41
CA ASN A 795 -47.83 -55.71 24.98
C ASN A 795 -46.80 -55.49 26.11
N ASN A 796 -46.70 -54.26 26.63
CA ASN A 796 -45.78 -53.81 27.69
C ASN A 796 -44.28 -53.97 27.38
N THR A 797 -43.90 -54.05 26.11
CA THR A 797 -42.47 -53.95 25.72
C THR A 797 -42.05 -52.50 25.54
N VAL A 798 -40.85 -52.14 26.00
CA VAL A 798 -40.27 -50.79 25.89
C VAL A 798 -39.17 -50.78 24.86
N TRP A 799 -39.13 -49.74 24.03
CA TRP A 799 -38.18 -49.60 22.94
C TRP A 799 -37.57 -48.20 22.93
N THR A 800 -36.30 -48.10 22.53
CA THR A 800 -35.64 -46.82 22.27
C THR A 800 -35.09 -46.78 20.84
N ALA A 801 -35.33 -45.69 20.12
CA ALA A 801 -34.83 -45.45 18.77
C ALA A 801 -34.31 -44.02 18.60
N THR A 802 -33.43 -43.81 17.61
CA THR A 802 -32.96 -42.47 17.22
C THR A 802 -33.33 -42.17 15.78
N VAL A 803 -34.00 -41.05 15.52
CA VAL A 803 -34.52 -40.63 14.21
C VAL A 803 -34.04 -39.23 13.88
N ASN A 804 -33.49 -39.00 12.69
CA ASN A 804 -33.23 -37.67 12.14
C ASN A 804 -34.45 -37.19 11.37
N ARG A 805 -34.82 -35.93 11.55
CA ARG A 805 -35.63 -35.17 10.60
C ARG A 805 -34.72 -34.16 9.91
N ASP A 806 -34.58 -34.27 8.60
CA ASP A 806 -33.77 -33.32 7.84
C ASP A 806 -34.46 -31.94 7.72
N LEU A 807 -33.79 -30.99 7.08
CA LEU A 807 -34.29 -29.62 6.91
C LEU A 807 -35.50 -29.53 5.97
N ASP A 808 -35.73 -30.57 5.15
CA ASP A 808 -36.90 -30.69 4.26
C ASP A 808 -38.07 -31.43 4.93
N GLY A 809 -37.92 -31.77 6.23
CA GLY A 809 -38.96 -32.43 7.03
C GLY A 809 -39.06 -33.94 6.85
N LYS A 810 -38.10 -34.59 6.19
CA LYS A 810 -38.09 -36.05 5.97
C LYS A 810 -37.43 -36.79 7.12
N TYR A 811 -37.97 -37.96 7.46
CA TYR A 811 -37.48 -38.77 8.58
C TYR A 811 -36.59 -39.94 8.13
N ALA A 812 -35.49 -40.16 8.85
CA ALA A 812 -34.59 -41.28 8.67
C ALA A 812 -34.19 -41.89 10.02
N ILE A 813 -34.24 -43.21 10.16
CA ILE A 813 -33.79 -43.89 11.38
C ILE A 813 -32.25 -43.87 11.38
N ILE A 814 -31.65 -43.24 12.39
CA ILE A 814 -30.20 -43.20 12.59
C ILE A 814 -29.75 -44.40 13.43
N GLN A 815 -30.58 -44.82 14.37
CA GLN A 815 -30.33 -45.99 15.20
C GLN A 815 -31.61 -46.80 15.33
N GLU A 816 -31.56 -48.05 14.86
CA GLU A 816 -32.68 -48.98 14.91
C GLU A 816 -33.26 -49.13 16.32
N ALA A 817 -34.57 -49.36 16.38
CA ALA A 817 -35.28 -49.55 17.63
C ALA A 817 -34.71 -50.76 18.37
N LYS A 818 -34.25 -50.55 19.60
CA LYS A 818 -33.79 -51.61 20.49
C LYS A 818 -34.78 -51.80 21.62
N LYS A 819 -35.21 -53.05 21.81
CA LYS A 819 -36.02 -53.46 22.95
C LYS A 819 -35.16 -53.33 24.21
N GLN A 820 -35.69 -52.65 25.22
CA GLN A 820 -35.05 -52.51 26.53
C GLN A 820 -35.55 -53.58 27.50
#